data_AF-A0AAW1QVL7-F1
#
_entry.id   AF-A0AAW1QVL7-F1
#
_cell.length_a   1.000
_cell.length_b   1.000
_cell.length_c   1.000
_cell.angle_alpha   90.00
_cell.angle_beta   90.00
_cell.angle_gamma   90.00
#
_symmetry.space_group_name_H-M   'P 1'
#
loop_
_entity.id
_entity.type
_entity.pdbx_description
1 polymer ?
#
loop_
_entity_poly.entity_id
_entity_poly.type
_entity_poly.pdbx_seq_one_letter_code
_entity_poly.pdbx_strand_id
1 'polypeptide(L)'
;MERVGAIPNVYWGTMLMDELRLCPGFTALPPHPQVSGPSSYRLVRQDTALWRELHRGCLTGGHLNAALGFYEPACARKLGVPASFVGHQRLLAAYSNLLLPPHAVNKAQEHARPGAARAAPVQTGELADSAELRKRCLLLAAQGQHKGGNKSLCLPGGAALEPVEVKSTCPFQQRVRKSRKGHQTRVYVVADRGPLQQVPARCVPQLQLECLATGAPSALLCSRSATKGMTVFRIQRDEAYLHAMLRCVSRLHTQHVLPRREPPPNPWSAALRQLLRDFLHDRLYHPTEGYFSAHQPPVGIGRPLDLPSLSGEDAYRMEVRRQYDDLAVAWLTPSELFTPHYGQAVAAFLLAEHARTAATGASLHVKEIGGGTGRLAVDVLDHVCAAAPEVHARMRYTCVEISTRLAALQRATLDAAPAHSGLCTVECRDAADTGGWGAPAEEHTFVLAMEVLDNMPHDRVARNARSGAWLQTCVVDTCDGLREELEPLQDGLVGRCLRVGDWASGGKSLWHRLLDFAVGEPGARGGDEIMYLPTRTLALLDALSTALPSHTLLAADFDALPDTSLPGAYAPLVATTVGGSTRDHASYLLPRGSADVFFPTDFGMLARLYEAAARAAPTQLAGVNTQHMKTVEFMKRFANLPATTTQSGYNPLLRDFTNTSFFVGQRA
;
A
#
# COMPACT_ATOMS: atom_id res chain seq x y z
N MET A 1 -53.05 38.97 9.12
CA MET A 1 -53.69 37.64 9.13
C MET A 1 -52.61 36.56 9.08
N GLU A 2 -52.63 35.59 9.99
CA GLU A 2 -51.75 34.42 9.93
C GLU A 2 -52.14 33.58 8.70
N ARG A 3 -51.21 33.37 7.75
CA ARG A 3 -51.47 32.52 6.57
C ARG A 3 -51.44 31.06 7.02
N VAL A 4 -52.59 30.40 7.03
CA VAL A 4 -52.78 29.02 7.53
C VAL A 4 -53.49 28.16 6.49
N GLY A 5 -53.07 26.91 6.34
CA GLY A 5 -53.72 25.94 5.45
C GLY A 5 -53.53 24.49 5.91
N ALA A 6 -54.26 23.57 5.28
CA ALA A 6 -54.12 22.13 5.55
C ALA A 6 -52.83 21.54 4.95
N ILE A 7 -52.28 22.17 3.91
CA ILE A 7 -51.04 21.78 3.22
C ILE A 7 -50.12 23.00 3.06
N PRO A 8 -48.78 22.82 3.07
CA PRO A 8 -47.85 23.90 2.76
C PRO A 8 -47.85 24.21 1.25
N ASN A 9 -47.94 25.48 0.87
CA ASN A 9 -47.82 25.88 -0.54
C ASN A 9 -46.34 25.94 -0.96
N VAL A 10 -45.80 24.83 -1.46
CA VAL A 10 -44.39 24.73 -1.90
C VAL A 10 -44.06 25.56 -3.15
N TYR A 11 -45.06 26.13 -3.82
CA TYR A 11 -44.90 27.04 -4.95
C TYR A 11 -44.86 28.52 -4.55
N TRP A 12 -44.97 28.81 -3.25
CA TRP A 12 -45.02 30.18 -2.76
C TRP A 12 -43.66 30.88 -2.94
N GLY A 13 -43.61 31.84 -3.87
CA GLY A 13 -42.40 32.59 -4.20
C GLY A 13 -41.37 31.79 -5.02
N THR A 14 -41.80 30.67 -5.60
CA THR A 14 -40.93 29.79 -6.41
C THR A 14 -40.86 30.31 -7.84
N MET A 15 -39.66 30.49 -8.36
CA MET A 15 -39.42 30.77 -9.78
C MET A 15 -39.23 29.46 -10.52
N LEU A 16 -39.93 29.25 -11.63
CA LEU A 16 -39.77 28.07 -12.46
C LEU A 16 -38.40 28.10 -13.16
N MET A 17 -37.82 26.93 -13.42
CA MET A 17 -36.52 26.86 -14.10
C MET A 17 -36.56 27.48 -15.48
N ASP A 18 -37.70 27.40 -16.18
CA ASP A 18 -37.88 28.02 -17.49
C ASP A 18 -37.91 29.55 -17.40
N GLU A 19 -38.53 30.11 -16.35
CA GLU A 19 -38.51 31.54 -16.08
C GLU A 19 -37.09 32.02 -15.70
N LEU A 20 -36.39 31.26 -14.87
CA LEU A 20 -35.00 31.55 -14.50
C LEU A 20 -34.07 31.55 -15.72
N ARG A 21 -34.29 30.63 -16.67
CA ARG A 21 -33.51 30.54 -17.91
C ARG A 21 -33.71 31.74 -18.84
N LEU A 22 -34.80 32.49 -18.68
CA LEU A 22 -35.05 33.73 -19.42
C LEU A 22 -34.37 34.96 -18.78
N CYS A 23 -33.85 34.85 -17.56
CA CYS A 23 -33.19 35.95 -16.89
C CYS A 23 -31.84 36.29 -17.56
N PRO A 24 -31.59 37.55 -17.96
CA PRO A 24 -30.35 37.95 -18.66
C PRO A 24 -29.05 37.64 -17.88
N GLY A 25 -29.13 37.59 -16.55
CA GLY A 25 -27.98 37.27 -15.68
C GLY A 25 -27.80 35.79 -15.37
N PHE A 26 -28.62 34.90 -15.93
CA PHE A 26 -28.55 33.46 -15.67
C PHE A 26 -27.99 32.71 -16.87
N THR A 27 -26.77 32.20 -16.74
CA THR A 27 -26.18 31.29 -17.73
C THR A 27 -26.62 29.85 -17.44
N ALA A 28 -27.59 29.36 -18.20
CA ALA A 28 -28.08 27.99 -18.05
C ALA A 28 -27.03 26.95 -18.50
N LEU A 29 -26.96 25.83 -17.78
CA LEU A 29 -26.25 24.64 -18.27
C LEU A 29 -26.83 24.18 -19.61
N PRO A 30 -26.03 23.59 -20.52
CA PRO A 30 -26.50 23.13 -21.82
C PRO A 30 -27.62 22.07 -21.69
N PRO A 31 -28.57 22.00 -22.65
CA PRO A 31 -29.54 20.92 -22.71
C PRO A 31 -28.86 19.54 -22.91
N HIS A 32 -29.47 18.49 -22.35
CA HIS A 32 -28.92 17.13 -22.23
C HIS A 32 -28.26 16.53 -23.50
N PRO A 33 -28.75 16.74 -24.74
CA PRO A 33 -28.11 16.18 -25.93
C PRO A 33 -26.70 16.73 -26.23
N GLN A 34 -26.32 17.85 -25.61
CA GLN A 34 -25.06 18.55 -25.88
C GLN A 34 -23.91 18.11 -24.94
N VAL A 35 -24.15 17.16 -24.04
CA VAL A 35 -23.13 16.60 -23.15
C VAL A 35 -22.64 15.25 -23.72
N SER A 36 -21.42 15.24 -24.27
CA SER A 36 -20.76 14.04 -24.81
C SER A 36 -19.60 13.60 -23.92
N GLY A 37 -19.88 12.66 -23.00
CA GLY A 37 -18.85 11.92 -22.27
C GLY A 37 -18.20 12.64 -21.06
N PRO A 38 -17.18 12.00 -20.45
CA PRO A 38 -16.66 12.37 -19.13
C PRO A 38 -16.22 13.83 -18.96
N SER A 39 -15.60 14.42 -19.98
CA SER A 39 -15.10 15.79 -19.95
C SER A 39 -16.20 16.85 -19.84
N SER A 40 -17.44 16.50 -20.17
CA SER A 40 -18.60 17.40 -20.16
C SER A 40 -19.61 17.08 -19.05
N TYR A 41 -19.41 16.03 -18.26
CA TYR A 41 -20.35 15.62 -17.19
C TYR A 41 -20.60 16.68 -16.11
N ARG A 42 -19.65 17.59 -15.89
CA ARG A 42 -19.83 18.77 -15.01
C ARG A 42 -20.96 19.71 -15.46
N LEU A 43 -21.43 19.57 -16.70
CA LEU A 43 -22.48 20.40 -17.30
C LEU A 43 -23.85 19.69 -17.32
N VAL A 44 -23.95 18.48 -16.76
CA VAL A 44 -25.20 17.70 -16.74
C VAL A 44 -26.19 18.34 -15.77
N ARG A 45 -27.38 18.67 -16.28
CA ARG A 45 -28.48 19.22 -15.47
C ARG A 45 -29.04 18.17 -14.49
N GLN A 46 -29.36 18.61 -13.28
CA GLN A 46 -29.82 17.76 -12.17
C GLN A 46 -31.14 17.01 -12.44
N ASP A 47 -32.00 17.57 -13.31
CA ASP A 47 -33.30 17.01 -13.69
C ASP A 47 -33.21 15.83 -14.68
N THR A 48 -32.01 15.45 -15.12
CA THR A 48 -31.80 14.43 -16.15
C THR A 48 -31.60 13.02 -15.58
N ALA A 49 -31.87 12.00 -16.40
CA ALA A 49 -31.56 10.61 -16.05
C ALA A 49 -30.04 10.40 -15.88
N LEU A 50 -29.23 10.98 -16.78
CA LEU A 50 -27.78 10.91 -16.73
C LEU A 50 -27.22 11.45 -15.40
N TRP A 51 -27.78 12.54 -14.85
CA TRP A 51 -27.36 13.04 -13.54
C TRP A 51 -27.50 11.97 -12.45
N ARG A 52 -28.65 11.29 -12.41
CA ARG A 52 -28.91 10.20 -11.45
C ARG A 52 -27.93 9.04 -11.66
N GLU A 53 -27.67 8.67 -12.91
CA GLU A 53 -26.72 7.61 -13.24
C GLU A 53 -25.29 7.93 -12.80
N LEU A 54 -24.82 9.16 -13.01
CA LEU A 54 -23.49 9.62 -12.59
C LEU A 54 -23.29 9.60 -11.07
N HIS A 55 -24.37 9.66 -10.29
CA HIS A 55 -24.31 9.64 -8.82
C HIS A 55 -24.38 8.22 -8.23
N ARG A 56 -24.72 7.20 -9.04
CA ARG A 56 -24.71 5.79 -8.60
C ARG A 56 -23.28 5.36 -8.30
N GLY A 57 -23.07 4.66 -7.18
CA GLY A 57 -21.74 4.20 -6.79
C GLY A 57 -20.81 5.29 -6.26
N CYS A 58 -21.26 6.55 -6.23
CA CYS A 58 -20.44 7.70 -5.83
C CYS A 58 -20.81 8.18 -4.42
N LEU A 59 -19.83 8.65 -3.64
CA LEU A 59 -20.10 9.39 -2.42
C LEU A 59 -20.44 10.84 -2.78
N THR A 60 -21.70 11.25 -2.55
CA THR A 60 -22.21 12.58 -2.89
C THR A 60 -22.40 13.41 -1.63
N GLY A 61 -22.56 14.73 -1.75
CA GLY A 61 -22.90 15.59 -0.61
C GLY A 61 -24.16 15.13 0.15
N GLY A 62 -25.10 14.47 -0.53
CA GLY A 62 -26.30 13.89 0.09
C GLY A 62 -26.03 12.69 1.00
N HIS A 63 -24.98 11.91 0.71
CA HIS A 63 -24.58 10.73 1.49
C HIS A 63 -23.43 11.00 2.46
N LEU A 64 -22.64 12.06 2.24
CA LEU A 64 -21.44 12.35 3.00
C LEU A 64 -21.67 12.41 4.52
N ASN A 65 -22.66 13.18 4.98
CA ASN A 65 -22.99 13.28 6.41
C ASN A 65 -23.36 11.92 7.02
N ALA A 66 -24.06 11.07 6.26
CA ALA A 66 -24.43 9.74 6.72
C ALA A 66 -23.19 8.83 6.82
N ALA A 67 -22.32 8.89 5.80
CA ALA A 67 -21.05 8.18 5.75
C ALA A 67 -20.01 8.66 6.78
N LEU A 68 -20.24 9.82 7.42
CA LEU A 68 -19.45 10.34 8.54
C LEU A 68 -20.11 10.07 9.91
N GLY A 69 -21.31 9.47 9.92
CA GLY A 69 -22.01 9.16 11.17
C GLY A 69 -22.75 10.32 11.81
N PHE A 70 -22.91 11.45 11.13
CA PHE A 70 -23.56 12.63 11.72
C PHE A 70 -25.01 12.37 12.15
N TYR A 71 -25.64 11.37 11.53
CA TYR A 71 -27.00 10.94 11.82
C TYR A 71 -27.11 9.80 12.82
N GLU A 72 -25.99 9.27 13.32
CA GLU A 72 -25.99 8.31 14.43
C GLU A 72 -26.37 9.00 15.75
N PRO A 73 -27.15 8.36 16.65
CA PRO A 73 -27.71 9.04 17.83
C PRO A 73 -26.69 9.77 18.72
N ALA A 74 -25.52 9.17 18.95
CA ALA A 74 -24.48 9.76 19.80
C ALA A 74 -23.85 11.01 19.15
N CYS A 75 -23.50 10.92 17.87
CA CYS A 75 -22.90 12.01 17.11
C CYS A 75 -23.92 13.14 16.87
N ALA A 76 -25.14 12.80 16.47
CA ALA A 76 -26.21 13.75 16.22
C ALA A 76 -26.49 14.64 17.43
N ARG A 77 -26.47 14.07 18.64
CA ARG A 77 -26.63 14.83 19.90
C ARG A 77 -25.51 15.84 20.10
N LYS A 78 -24.24 15.43 19.90
CA LYS A 78 -23.08 16.30 20.04
C LYS A 78 -23.06 17.42 18.99
N LEU A 79 -23.51 17.13 17.77
CA LEU A 79 -23.49 18.04 16.63
C LEU A 79 -24.74 18.92 16.51
N GLY A 80 -25.71 18.79 17.43
CA GLY A 80 -26.97 19.55 17.38
C GLY A 80 -27.82 19.24 16.13
N VAL A 81 -27.75 18.00 15.63
CA VAL A 81 -28.52 17.57 14.45
C VAL A 81 -29.99 17.37 14.84
N PRO A 82 -30.96 17.90 14.07
CA PRO A 82 -32.38 17.76 14.42
C PRO A 82 -32.82 16.29 14.44
N ALA A 83 -33.68 15.93 15.40
CA ALA A 83 -34.15 14.56 15.61
C ALA A 83 -34.71 13.88 14.35
N SER A 84 -35.33 14.65 13.43
CA SER A 84 -35.86 14.14 12.15
C SER A 84 -34.80 13.60 11.19
N PHE A 85 -33.52 13.94 11.42
CA PHE A 85 -32.39 13.44 10.65
C PHE A 85 -31.70 12.25 11.31
N VAL A 86 -31.97 11.96 12.57
CA VAL A 86 -31.26 10.92 13.32
C VAL A 86 -31.78 9.54 12.93
N GLY A 87 -30.87 8.64 12.57
CA GLY A 87 -31.21 7.26 12.24
C GLY A 87 -30.12 6.54 11.44
N HIS A 88 -29.79 5.32 11.88
CA HIS A 88 -28.80 4.43 11.26
C HIS A 88 -29.11 4.09 9.80
N GLN A 89 -30.40 4.06 9.42
CA GLN A 89 -30.86 3.80 8.06
C GLN A 89 -30.25 4.75 7.01
N ARG A 90 -29.82 5.94 7.40
CA ARG A 90 -29.13 6.87 6.48
C ARG A 90 -27.72 6.39 6.12
N LEU A 91 -27.00 5.82 7.08
CA LEU A 91 -25.69 5.20 6.83
C LEU A 91 -25.86 3.98 5.92
N LEU A 92 -26.87 3.15 6.18
CA LEU A 92 -27.20 2.00 5.33
C LEU A 92 -27.54 2.43 3.90
N ALA A 93 -28.32 3.50 3.72
CA ALA A 93 -28.61 4.06 2.39
C ALA A 93 -27.33 4.54 1.66
N ALA A 94 -26.41 5.20 2.37
CA ALA A 94 -25.12 5.59 1.81
C ALA A 94 -24.28 4.37 1.41
N TYR A 95 -24.22 3.36 2.27
CA TYR A 95 -23.56 2.08 2.02
C TYR A 95 -24.15 1.37 0.78
N SER A 96 -25.47 1.21 0.71
CA SER A 96 -26.15 0.60 -0.44
C SER A 96 -25.87 1.34 -1.75
N ASN A 97 -25.80 2.67 -1.72
CA ASN A 97 -25.43 3.45 -2.90
C ASN A 97 -23.99 3.18 -3.34
N LEU A 98 -23.05 3.06 -2.39
CA LEU A 98 -21.62 2.80 -2.67
C LEU A 98 -21.35 1.38 -3.20
N LEU A 99 -22.26 0.43 -2.97
CA LEU A 99 -22.19 -0.91 -3.57
C LEU A 99 -22.56 -0.92 -5.07
N LEU A 100 -23.23 0.12 -5.57
CA LEU A 100 -23.62 0.20 -6.97
C LEU A 100 -22.39 0.47 -7.86
N PRO A 101 -22.32 -0.11 -9.07
CA PRO A 101 -21.26 0.23 -10.02
C PRO A 101 -21.41 1.69 -10.48
N PRO A 102 -20.30 2.46 -10.56
CA PRO A 102 -20.34 3.82 -11.07
C PRO A 102 -20.59 3.84 -12.58
N HIS A 103 -21.20 4.93 -13.09
CA HIS A 103 -21.63 5.06 -14.49
C HIS A 103 -20.54 4.73 -15.52
N ALA A 104 -19.28 5.12 -15.27
CA ALA A 104 -18.16 4.84 -16.18
C ALA A 104 -17.89 3.33 -16.37
N VAL A 105 -18.17 2.50 -15.36
CA VAL A 105 -17.99 1.04 -15.42
C VAL A 105 -19.13 0.37 -16.19
N ASN A 106 -20.36 0.87 -16.07
CA ASN A 106 -21.51 0.32 -16.80
C ASN A 106 -21.39 0.52 -18.32
N LYS A 107 -20.87 1.66 -18.79
CA LYS A 107 -20.67 1.89 -20.24
C LYS A 107 -19.57 1.02 -20.85
N ALA A 108 -18.49 0.76 -20.12
CA ALA A 108 -17.47 -0.19 -20.56
C ALA A 108 -18.05 -1.61 -20.72
N GLN A 109 -18.96 -2.01 -19.82
CA GLN A 109 -19.65 -3.30 -19.89
C GLN A 109 -20.74 -3.37 -20.98
N GLU A 110 -21.39 -2.26 -21.34
CA GLU A 110 -22.35 -2.20 -22.45
C GLU A 110 -21.68 -2.23 -23.83
N HIS A 111 -20.51 -1.58 -23.98
CA HIS A 111 -19.72 -1.69 -25.21
C HIS A 111 -19.03 -3.05 -25.39
N ALA A 112 -18.92 -3.84 -24.31
CA ALA A 112 -18.37 -5.20 -24.33
C ALA A 112 -19.41 -6.32 -24.59
N ARG A 113 -20.63 -6.00 -25.03
CA ARG A 113 -21.61 -7.02 -25.47
C ARG A 113 -21.62 -7.14 -27.00
N PRO A 114 -21.02 -8.19 -27.60
CA PRO A 114 -21.24 -8.50 -29.00
C PRO A 114 -22.47 -9.41 -29.17
N GLY A 115 -23.29 -9.11 -30.17
CA GLY A 115 -24.18 -10.10 -30.75
C GLY A 115 -23.36 -11.19 -31.43
N ALA A 116 -23.53 -12.42 -30.95
CA ALA A 116 -23.27 -13.71 -31.60
C ALA A 116 -21.91 -13.95 -32.30
N ALA A 117 -20.96 -14.61 -31.62
CA ALA A 117 -20.47 -15.97 -31.96
C ALA A 117 -19.27 -16.39 -31.10
N ARG A 118 -19.40 -17.60 -30.50
CA ARG A 118 -18.42 -18.56 -29.94
C ARG A 118 -17.25 -18.11 -29.03
N ALA A 119 -17.02 -18.97 -28.04
CA ALA A 119 -16.15 -18.83 -26.89
C ALA A 119 -14.64 -18.83 -27.18
N ALA A 120 -13.90 -18.06 -26.37
CA ALA A 120 -12.51 -18.25 -25.96
C ALA A 120 -12.33 -17.64 -24.54
N PRO A 121 -11.41 -18.15 -23.69
CA PRO A 121 -11.33 -17.77 -22.28
C PRO A 121 -10.84 -16.32 -22.11
N VAL A 122 -11.52 -15.57 -21.26
CA VAL A 122 -11.25 -14.16 -20.96
C VAL A 122 -9.92 -14.02 -20.22
N GLN A 123 -8.98 -13.30 -20.83
CA GLN A 123 -7.75 -12.82 -20.21
C GLN A 123 -8.07 -11.69 -19.21
N THR A 124 -7.50 -11.79 -18.02
CA THR A 124 -7.68 -10.93 -16.85
C THR A 124 -6.91 -9.60 -16.97
N GLY A 125 -7.31 -8.73 -17.91
CA GLY A 125 -6.63 -7.45 -18.20
C GLY A 125 -7.36 -6.16 -17.82
N GLU A 126 -8.70 -6.15 -17.73
CA GLU A 126 -9.47 -4.88 -17.73
C GLU A 126 -10.03 -4.42 -16.36
N LEU A 127 -9.81 -5.18 -15.28
CA LEU A 127 -10.23 -4.76 -13.93
C LEU A 127 -9.28 -3.73 -13.29
N ALA A 128 -8.08 -3.53 -13.86
CA ALA A 128 -7.04 -2.65 -13.32
C ALA A 128 -7.34 -1.14 -13.51
N ASP A 129 -8.04 -0.76 -14.59
CA ASP A 129 -8.26 0.65 -14.95
C ASP A 129 -9.32 1.34 -14.06
N SER A 130 -10.24 0.54 -13.48
CA SER A 130 -11.25 1.04 -12.55
C SER A 130 -10.70 1.32 -11.13
N ALA A 131 -9.55 0.74 -10.78
CA ALA A 131 -8.83 1.05 -9.55
C ALA A 131 -8.01 2.34 -9.70
N GLU A 132 -7.42 2.58 -10.87
CA GLU A 132 -6.63 3.79 -11.18
C GLU A 132 -7.50 5.07 -11.20
N LEU A 133 -8.74 4.97 -11.69
CA LEU A 133 -9.72 6.07 -11.63
C LEU A 133 -10.18 6.37 -10.19
N ARG A 134 -10.34 5.32 -9.35
CA ARG A 134 -10.65 5.47 -7.91
C ARG A 134 -9.46 6.03 -7.13
N LYS A 135 -8.24 5.64 -7.52
CA LYS A 135 -6.97 6.14 -7.01
C LYS A 135 -6.76 7.62 -7.34
N ARG A 136 -7.12 8.09 -8.53
CA ARG A 136 -7.09 9.53 -8.88
C ARG A 136 -8.03 10.41 -8.05
N CYS A 137 -9.22 9.91 -7.70
CA CYS A 137 -10.16 10.65 -6.84
C CYS A 137 -9.71 10.72 -5.37
N LEU A 138 -8.91 9.75 -4.88
CA LEU A 138 -8.37 9.73 -3.51
C LEU A 138 -6.98 10.38 -3.40
N LEU A 139 -6.09 10.23 -4.41
CA LEU A 139 -4.74 10.82 -4.40
C LEU A 139 -4.72 12.33 -4.60
N LEU A 140 -5.67 12.90 -5.35
CA LEU A 140 -5.82 14.36 -5.44
C LEU A 140 -6.17 15.00 -4.09
N ALA A 141 -6.56 14.18 -3.10
CA ALA A 141 -6.83 14.63 -1.75
C ALA A 141 -5.70 14.36 -0.73
N ALA A 142 -4.72 13.53 -1.07
CA ALA A 142 -3.63 13.14 -0.17
C ALA A 142 -2.26 13.74 -0.56
N GLN A 143 -2.06 14.11 -1.84
CA GLN A 143 -0.80 14.71 -2.30
C GLN A 143 -0.89 16.25 -2.32
N GLY A 144 -0.82 16.83 -1.13
CA GLY A 144 -0.56 18.26 -0.92
C GLY A 144 0.87 18.70 -1.25
N GLN A 145 1.58 18.01 -2.15
CA GLN A 145 2.88 18.43 -2.69
C GLN A 145 3.08 17.92 -4.12
N HIS A 146 2.47 18.58 -5.10
CA HIS A 146 3.04 18.62 -6.45
C HIS A 146 3.80 19.93 -6.62
N LYS A 147 5.05 19.83 -7.08
CA LYS A 147 5.95 20.93 -7.51
C LYS A 147 5.45 21.67 -8.77
N GLY A 148 4.16 21.94 -8.84
CA GLY A 148 3.55 22.89 -9.74
C GLY A 148 2.57 23.67 -8.88
N GLY A 149 2.87 24.94 -8.62
CA GLY A 149 2.12 25.78 -7.69
C GLY A 149 0.62 25.56 -7.84
N ASN A 150 -0.05 25.37 -6.69
CA ASN A 150 -1.50 25.28 -6.56
C ASN A 150 -2.10 26.53 -7.22
N LYS A 151 -2.33 26.48 -8.54
CA LYS A 151 -3.01 27.54 -9.26
C LYS A 151 -4.45 27.39 -8.82
N SER A 152 -4.81 28.07 -7.72
CA SER A 152 -6.20 28.48 -7.52
C SER A 152 -6.68 28.98 -8.87
N LEU A 153 -7.84 28.52 -9.34
CA LEU A 153 -8.40 29.10 -10.55
C LEU A 153 -8.66 30.59 -10.24
N CYS A 154 -7.69 31.43 -10.57
CA CYS A 154 -7.82 32.87 -10.52
C CYS A 154 -8.42 33.28 -11.85
N LEU A 155 -9.52 34.04 -11.79
CA LEU A 155 -9.97 34.75 -12.98
C LEU A 155 -8.89 35.76 -13.40
N PRO A 156 -8.84 36.16 -14.67
CA PRO A 156 -8.00 37.28 -15.10
C PRO A 156 -8.30 38.49 -14.22
N GLY A 157 -7.28 38.99 -13.49
CA GLY A 157 -7.43 40.09 -12.52
C GLY A 157 -7.29 39.73 -11.03
N GLY A 158 -6.97 38.47 -10.69
CA GLY A 158 -6.64 38.09 -9.30
C GLY A 158 -7.84 37.79 -8.39
N ALA A 159 -9.04 37.64 -8.95
CA ALA A 159 -10.22 37.23 -8.18
C ALA A 159 -10.18 35.72 -7.89
N ALA A 160 -10.37 35.36 -6.62
CA ALA A 160 -10.44 33.97 -6.16
C ALA A 160 -11.79 33.34 -6.52
N LEU A 161 -11.78 32.12 -7.05
CA LEU A 161 -12.99 31.30 -7.21
C LEU A 161 -13.30 30.57 -5.90
N GLU A 162 -14.50 30.79 -5.36
CA GLU A 162 -15.02 30.11 -4.18
C GLU A 162 -16.28 29.30 -4.56
N PRO A 163 -16.39 28.01 -4.17
CA PRO A 163 -17.65 27.29 -4.26
C PRO A 163 -18.72 27.96 -3.40
N VAL A 164 -19.96 27.98 -3.90
CA VAL A 164 -21.11 28.59 -3.22
C VAL A 164 -22.20 27.55 -3.03
N GLU A 165 -22.53 27.27 -1.78
CA GLU A 165 -23.62 26.37 -1.40
C GLU A 165 -24.81 27.19 -0.88
N VAL A 166 -25.97 27.06 -1.54
CA VAL A 166 -27.18 27.79 -1.15
C VAL A 166 -28.15 26.87 -0.42
N LYS A 167 -28.40 27.14 0.88
CA LYS A 167 -29.38 26.41 1.69
C LYS A 167 -30.59 27.29 2.00
N SER A 168 -31.74 26.90 1.49
CA SER A 168 -33.01 27.59 1.77
C SER A 168 -33.65 27.10 3.07
N THR A 169 -34.16 28.03 3.87
CA THR A 169 -34.93 27.74 5.09
C THR A 169 -36.40 27.59 4.76
N CYS A 170 -37.04 26.55 5.30
CA CYS A 170 -38.48 26.32 5.09
C CYS A 170 -39.29 27.39 5.84
N PRO A 171 -40.16 28.17 5.17
CA PRO A 171 -40.97 29.18 5.84
C PRO A 171 -42.23 28.59 6.51
N PHE A 172 -42.50 27.28 6.34
CA PHE A 172 -43.68 26.62 6.86
C PHE A 172 -43.40 25.87 8.15
N GLN A 173 -44.28 26.03 9.14
CA GLN A 173 -44.24 25.26 10.39
C GLN A 173 -45.55 24.49 10.56
N GLN A 174 -45.46 23.21 10.91
CA GLN A 174 -46.62 22.43 11.31
C GLN A 174 -47.04 22.82 12.73
N ARG A 175 -48.32 23.12 12.93
CA ARG A 175 -48.96 23.39 14.22
C ARG A 175 -50.18 22.51 14.39
N VAL A 176 -50.59 22.31 15.64
CA VAL A 176 -51.85 21.63 15.97
C VAL A 176 -52.84 22.69 16.42
N ARG A 177 -53.97 22.80 15.72
CA ARG A 177 -55.10 23.64 16.15
C ARG A 177 -56.17 22.77 16.80
N LYS A 178 -56.66 23.19 17.97
CA LYS A 178 -57.79 22.56 18.67
C LYS A 178 -59.07 23.28 18.32
N SER A 179 -60.10 22.55 17.90
CA SER A 179 -61.44 23.09 17.72
C SER A 179 -62.09 23.37 19.08
N ARG A 180 -63.15 24.19 19.10
CA ARG A 180 -63.98 24.42 20.30
C ARG A 180 -64.57 23.12 20.89
N LYS A 181 -64.69 22.06 20.10
CA LYS A 181 -65.15 20.72 20.52
C LYS A 181 -64.00 19.76 20.86
N GLY A 182 -62.76 20.26 20.96
CA GLY A 182 -61.58 19.46 21.34
C GLY A 182 -60.88 18.69 20.21
N HIS A 183 -61.41 18.74 18.98
CA HIS A 183 -60.81 18.05 17.84
C HIS A 183 -59.47 18.68 17.44
N GLN A 184 -58.42 17.88 17.28
CA GLN A 184 -57.09 18.35 16.90
C GLN A 184 -56.89 18.20 15.39
N THR A 185 -56.57 19.29 14.72
CA THR A 185 -56.23 19.28 13.29
C THR A 185 -54.83 19.82 13.09
N ARG A 186 -54.03 19.11 12.31
CA ARG A 186 -52.71 19.59 11.89
C ARG A 186 -52.90 20.66 10.82
N VAL A 187 -52.26 21.80 11.00
CA VAL A 187 -52.27 22.90 10.04
C VAL A 187 -50.85 23.37 9.80
N TYR A 188 -50.59 23.91 8.63
CA TYR A 188 -49.33 24.57 8.32
C TYR A 188 -49.53 26.08 8.37
N VAL A 189 -48.59 26.76 9.02
CA VAL A 189 -48.57 28.22 9.10
C VAL A 189 -47.27 28.73 8.50
N VAL A 190 -47.32 29.93 7.90
CA VAL A 190 -46.10 30.65 7.53
C VAL A 190 -45.47 31.23 8.79
N ALA A 191 -44.38 30.61 9.24
CA ALA A 191 -43.60 30.99 10.41
C ALA A 191 -42.11 30.94 10.07
N ASP A 192 -41.71 31.79 9.13
CA ASP A 192 -40.35 31.91 8.63
C ASP A 192 -39.40 32.35 9.76
N ARG A 193 -38.44 31.49 10.11
CA ARG A 193 -37.45 31.76 11.17
C ARG A 193 -36.33 32.69 10.71
N GLY A 194 -36.26 32.99 9.42
CA GLY A 194 -35.17 33.73 8.82
C GLY A 194 -33.97 32.86 8.47
N PRO A 195 -32.93 33.46 7.87
CA PRO A 195 -31.72 32.74 7.53
C PRO A 195 -31.00 32.25 8.79
N LEU A 196 -30.17 31.22 8.62
CA LEU A 196 -29.35 30.67 9.71
C LEU A 196 -28.43 31.75 10.27
N GLN A 197 -28.30 31.81 11.60
CA GLN A 197 -27.44 32.77 12.31
C GLN A 197 -26.02 32.23 12.58
N GLN A 198 -25.83 30.93 12.38
CA GLN A 198 -24.55 30.25 12.49
C GLN A 198 -24.50 29.09 11.51
N VAL A 199 -23.28 28.66 11.15
CA VAL A 199 -23.07 27.48 10.29
C VAL A 199 -23.45 26.21 11.06
N PRO A 200 -24.42 25.42 10.60
CA PRO A 200 -24.69 24.12 11.20
C PRO A 200 -23.56 23.14 10.90
N ALA A 201 -23.15 22.34 11.89
CA ALA A 201 -22.06 21.36 11.72
C ALA A 201 -22.23 20.46 10.48
N ARG A 202 -23.46 20.01 10.19
CA ARG A 202 -23.80 19.19 9.01
C ARG A 202 -23.53 19.85 7.64
N CYS A 203 -23.31 21.16 7.58
CA CYS A 203 -22.96 21.86 6.35
C CYS A 203 -21.45 21.84 6.09
N VAL A 204 -20.63 21.69 7.13
CA VAL A 204 -19.17 21.77 7.04
C VAL A 204 -18.56 20.67 6.17
N PRO A 205 -18.93 19.37 6.29
CA PRO A 205 -18.35 18.32 5.44
C PRO A 205 -18.50 18.60 3.94
N GLN A 206 -19.69 19.04 3.51
CA GLN A 206 -19.96 19.31 2.11
C GLN A 206 -19.09 20.47 1.60
N LEU A 207 -19.00 21.56 2.36
CA LEU A 207 -18.20 22.73 2.02
C LEU A 207 -16.70 22.40 1.96
N GLN A 208 -16.19 21.60 2.90
CA GLN A 208 -14.81 21.15 2.88
C GLN A 208 -14.54 20.24 1.67
N LEU A 209 -15.44 19.32 1.34
CA LEU A 209 -15.34 18.48 0.15
C LEU A 209 -15.36 19.32 -1.15
N GLU A 210 -16.14 20.40 -1.20
CA GLU A 210 -16.16 21.34 -2.33
C GLU A 210 -14.83 22.12 -2.44
N CYS A 211 -14.28 22.62 -1.33
CA CYS A 211 -12.93 23.22 -1.30
C CYS A 211 -11.87 22.22 -1.78
N LEU A 212 -11.99 20.95 -1.38
CA LEU A 212 -11.10 19.88 -1.81
C LEU A 212 -11.19 19.64 -3.32
N ALA A 213 -12.40 19.48 -3.85
CA ALA A 213 -12.65 19.19 -5.26
C ALA A 213 -12.25 20.34 -6.19
N THR A 214 -12.30 21.58 -5.71
CA THR A 214 -12.02 22.79 -6.50
C THR A 214 -10.61 23.34 -6.28
N GLY A 215 -9.91 22.91 -5.23
CA GLY A 215 -8.67 23.55 -4.77
C GLY A 215 -8.89 24.96 -4.18
N ALA A 216 -10.13 25.34 -3.87
CA ALA A 216 -10.44 26.66 -3.33
C ALA A 216 -9.96 26.78 -1.87
N PRO A 217 -9.46 27.96 -1.46
CA PRO A 217 -9.04 28.20 -0.07
C PRO A 217 -10.22 28.36 0.89
N SER A 218 -11.42 28.62 0.36
CA SER A 218 -12.64 28.81 1.14
C SER A 218 -13.90 28.53 0.33
N ALA A 219 -15.01 28.32 1.03
CA ALA A 219 -16.35 28.14 0.47
C ALA A 219 -17.35 29.12 1.08
N LEU A 220 -18.38 29.50 0.33
CA LEU A 220 -19.48 30.34 0.79
C LEU A 220 -20.74 29.50 1.07
N LEU A 221 -21.29 29.60 2.28
CA LEU A 221 -22.61 29.09 2.62
C LEU A 221 -23.62 30.23 2.63
N CYS A 222 -24.52 30.23 1.67
CA CYS A 222 -25.62 31.18 1.57
C CYS A 222 -26.89 30.59 2.20
N SER A 223 -27.25 31.02 3.41
CA SER A 223 -28.53 30.68 4.00
C SER A 223 -29.59 31.67 3.55
N ARG A 224 -30.58 31.21 2.77
CA ARG A 224 -31.65 32.05 2.24
C ARG A 224 -32.96 31.80 2.99
N SER A 225 -33.65 32.87 3.34
CA SER A 225 -35.04 32.87 3.80
C SER A 225 -35.96 33.37 2.68
N ALA A 226 -37.18 32.85 2.66
CA ALA A 226 -38.18 33.25 1.68
C ALA A 226 -38.63 34.71 1.88
N THR A 227 -38.62 35.20 3.13
CA THR A 227 -39.13 36.55 3.45
C THR A 227 -38.16 37.45 4.21
N LYS A 228 -37.07 36.90 4.76
CA LYS A 228 -36.16 37.63 5.66
C LYS A 228 -34.72 37.72 5.14
N GLY A 229 -34.57 37.74 3.81
CA GLY A 229 -33.27 37.93 3.15
C GLY A 229 -32.34 36.71 3.27
N MET A 230 -31.03 36.96 3.31
CA MET A 230 -30.01 35.91 3.37
C MET A 230 -28.86 36.27 4.32
N THR A 231 -28.20 35.23 4.82
CA THR A 231 -26.93 35.35 5.55
C THR A 231 -25.89 34.54 4.80
N VAL A 232 -24.72 35.13 4.56
CA VAL A 232 -23.60 34.49 3.86
C VAL A 232 -22.47 34.25 4.85
N PHE A 233 -22.02 33.00 4.95
CA PHE A 233 -20.86 32.62 5.75
C PHE A 233 -19.72 32.25 4.81
N ARG A 234 -18.50 32.68 5.12
CA ARG A 234 -17.28 32.17 4.46
C ARG A 234 -16.61 31.17 5.40
N ILE A 235 -16.35 29.97 4.90
CA ILE A 235 -15.65 28.91 5.65
C ILE A 235 -14.31 28.67 5.00
N GLN A 236 -13.24 28.76 5.80
CA GLN A 236 -11.89 28.44 5.34
C GLN A 236 -11.73 26.93 5.18
N ARG A 237 -10.97 26.53 4.15
CA ARG A 237 -10.51 25.16 4.00
C ARG A 237 -9.65 24.78 5.20
N ASP A 238 -9.92 23.60 5.77
CA ASP A 238 -9.21 23.07 6.92
C ASP A 238 -8.63 21.69 6.56
N GLU A 239 -7.31 21.63 6.39
CA GLU A 239 -6.61 20.40 6.01
C GLU A 239 -6.75 19.32 7.08
N ALA A 240 -6.67 19.68 8.37
CA ALA A 240 -6.79 18.70 9.45
C ALA A 240 -8.19 18.08 9.47
N TYR A 241 -9.22 18.91 9.27
CA TYR A 241 -10.59 18.44 9.12
C TYR A 241 -10.76 17.54 7.89
N LEU A 242 -10.20 17.93 6.74
CA LEU A 242 -10.26 17.14 5.50
C LEU A 242 -9.62 15.77 5.67
N HIS A 243 -8.42 15.70 6.26
CA HIS A 243 -7.75 14.44 6.56
C HIS A 243 -8.60 13.55 7.47
N ALA A 244 -9.17 14.10 8.55
CA ALA A 244 -10.04 13.34 9.45
C ALA A 244 -11.31 12.84 8.74
N MET A 245 -11.95 13.70 7.94
CA MET A 245 -13.14 13.38 7.16
C MET A 245 -12.88 12.24 6.17
N LEU A 246 -11.79 12.34 5.40
CA LEU A 246 -11.40 11.33 4.41
C LEU A 246 -11.00 10.01 5.07
N ARG A 247 -10.38 10.04 6.26
CA ARG A 247 -10.07 8.83 7.03
C ARG A 247 -11.34 8.11 7.46
N CYS A 248 -12.36 8.82 7.95
CA CYS A 248 -13.66 8.22 8.29
C CYS A 248 -14.35 7.59 7.07
N VAL A 249 -14.34 8.29 5.93
CA VAL A 249 -14.89 7.76 4.67
C VAL A 249 -14.11 6.54 4.19
N SER A 250 -12.78 6.60 4.25
CA SER A 250 -11.89 5.50 3.86
C SER A 250 -12.17 4.26 4.69
N ARG A 251 -12.29 4.38 6.02
CA ARG A 251 -12.65 3.26 6.91
C ARG A 251 -14.00 2.63 6.55
N LEU A 252 -15.02 3.45 6.32
CA LEU A 252 -16.32 2.93 5.88
C LEU A 252 -16.17 2.15 4.55
N HIS A 253 -15.40 2.69 3.62
CA HIS A 253 -15.21 2.06 2.32
C HIS A 253 -14.44 0.74 2.42
N THR A 254 -13.31 0.71 3.14
CA THR A 254 -12.43 -0.45 3.22
C THR A 254 -12.97 -1.57 4.10
N GLN A 255 -13.65 -1.25 5.21
CA GLN A 255 -14.15 -2.26 6.15
C GLN A 255 -15.53 -2.80 5.81
N HIS A 256 -16.33 -2.02 5.06
CA HIS A 256 -17.74 -2.34 4.83
C HIS A 256 -18.06 -2.45 3.34
N VAL A 257 -17.75 -1.41 2.55
CA VAL A 257 -18.11 -1.39 1.11
C VAL A 257 -17.34 -2.45 0.33
N LEU A 258 -16.00 -2.46 0.41
CA LEU A 258 -15.16 -3.42 -0.33
C LEU A 258 -15.46 -4.89 0.03
N PRO A 259 -15.51 -5.30 1.32
CA PRO A 259 -15.82 -6.68 1.69
C PRO A 259 -17.33 -6.99 1.66
N ARG A 260 -18.18 -6.03 1.27
CA ARG A 260 -19.65 -6.15 1.24
C ARG A 260 -20.25 -6.56 2.59
N ARG A 261 -19.72 -5.99 3.68
CA ARG A 261 -20.21 -6.19 5.04
C ARG A 261 -21.00 -4.96 5.47
N GLU A 262 -22.25 -5.16 5.87
CA GLU A 262 -23.09 -4.05 6.35
C GLU A 262 -22.43 -3.34 7.55
N PRO A 263 -22.38 -1.99 7.59
CA PRO A 263 -21.78 -1.27 8.70
C PRO A 263 -22.69 -1.31 9.94
N PRO A 264 -22.17 -1.69 11.12
CA PRO A 264 -22.92 -1.57 12.38
C PRO A 264 -23.13 -0.10 12.76
N PRO A 265 -23.97 0.22 13.76
CA PRO A 265 -24.02 1.58 14.30
C PRO A 265 -22.65 2.04 14.81
N ASN A 266 -22.22 3.24 14.38
CA ASN A 266 -20.90 3.83 14.66
C ASN A 266 -19.70 2.94 14.23
N PRO A 267 -19.58 2.55 12.94
CA PRO A 267 -18.50 1.67 12.48
C PRO A 267 -17.09 2.26 12.73
N TRP A 268 -16.99 3.59 12.85
CA TRP A 268 -15.72 4.28 13.07
C TRP A 268 -15.16 4.18 14.50
N SER A 269 -15.95 3.72 15.48
CA SER A 269 -15.51 3.64 16.88
C SER A 269 -14.66 2.41 17.20
N ALA A 270 -14.69 1.38 16.34
CA ALA A 270 -13.80 0.24 16.47
C ALA A 270 -12.40 0.67 16.04
N ALA A 271 -11.42 0.56 16.94
CA ALA A 271 -10.04 0.74 16.56
C ALA A 271 -9.63 -0.40 15.61
N LEU A 272 -9.03 -0.05 14.49
CA LEU A 272 -8.47 -1.04 13.57
C LEU A 272 -7.22 -1.61 14.22
N ARG A 273 -7.27 -2.89 14.55
CA ARG A 273 -6.14 -3.62 15.14
C ARG A 273 -5.62 -4.61 14.11
N GLN A 274 -4.31 -4.62 13.93
CA GLN A 274 -3.61 -5.62 13.14
C GLN A 274 -2.25 -5.90 13.77
N LEU A 275 -1.71 -7.10 13.53
CA LEU A 275 -0.36 -7.45 13.97
C LEU A 275 0.65 -6.54 13.29
N LEU A 276 1.81 -6.34 13.92
CA LEU A 276 2.85 -5.47 13.35
C LEU A 276 3.27 -5.95 11.95
N ARG A 277 3.44 -7.26 11.75
CA ARG A 277 3.80 -7.78 10.42
C ARG A 277 2.79 -7.39 9.33
N ASP A 278 1.50 -7.36 9.63
CA ASP A 278 0.45 -7.07 8.66
C ASP A 278 0.40 -5.56 8.37
N PHE A 279 0.66 -4.75 9.40
CA PHE A 279 0.86 -3.31 9.23
C PHE A 279 2.05 -3.01 8.33
N LEU A 280 3.22 -3.62 8.58
CA LEU A 280 4.41 -3.40 7.76
C LEU A 280 4.21 -3.91 6.33
N HIS A 281 3.56 -5.07 6.16
CA HIS A 281 3.21 -5.59 4.84
C HIS A 281 2.36 -4.59 4.05
N ASP A 282 1.35 -3.96 4.67
CA ASP A 282 0.56 -2.90 4.05
C ASP A 282 1.41 -1.66 3.70
N ARG A 283 2.36 -1.25 4.55
CA ARG A 283 3.21 -0.08 4.25
C ARG A 283 4.17 -0.31 3.09
N LEU A 284 4.72 -1.51 2.97
CA LEU A 284 5.71 -1.86 1.95
C LEU A 284 5.06 -2.31 0.63
N TYR A 285 4.00 -3.12 0.71
CA TYR A 285 3.49 -3.88 -0.44
C TYR A 285 2.02 -3.59 -0.79
N HIS A 286 1.37 -2.58 -0.20
CA HIS A 286 0.04 -2.19 -0.64
C HIS A 286 0.03 -1.94 -2.17
N PRO A 287 -0.87 -2.56 -2.95
CA PRO A 287 -0.74 -2.68 -4.42
C PRO A 287 -0.59 -1.36 -5.20
N THR A 288 -0.99 -0.25 -4.59
CA THR A 288 -1.01 1.06 -5.23
C THR A 288 -0.31 2.17 -4.45
N GLU A 289 -0.05 1.96 -3.15
CA GLU A 289 0.45 2.99 -2.22
C GLU A 289 1.59 2.48 -1.33
N GLY A 290 1.92 1.18 -1.39
CA GLY A 290 3.04 0.62 -0.65
C GLY A 290 4.36 1.16 -1.19
N TYR A 291 5.41 1.10 -0.38
CA TYR A 291 6.73 1.61 -0.73
C TYR A 291 7.21 1.13 -2.11
N PHE A 292 7.14 -0.17 -2.39
CA PHE A 292 7.59 -0.75 -3.67
C PHE A 292 6.62 -0.51 -4.85
N SER A 293 5.37 -0.13 -4.54
CA SER A 293 4.32 0.17 -5.53
C SER A 293 4.23 1.66 -5.89
N ALA A 294 4.62 2.55 -4.97
CA ALA A 294 4.69 3.98 -5.18
C ALA A 294 5.85 4.32 -6.14
N HIS A 295 5.75 5.45 -6.86
CA HIS A 295 6.78 5.85 -7.83
C HIS A 295 8.11 6.14 -7.11
N GLN A 296 9.05 5.21 -7.22
CA GLN A 296 10.42 5.37 -6.79
C GLN A 296 11.34 5.73 -7.97
N PRO A 297 12.50 6.38 -7.71
CA PRO A 297 13.54 6.61 -8.71
C PRO A 297 13.97 5.29 -9.42
N PRO A 298 14.63 5.40 -10.58
CA PRO A 298 15.12 4.25 -11.34
C PRO A 298 16.01 3.34 -10.48
N VAL A 299 15.80 2.02 -10.62
CA VAL A 299 16.34 0.97 -9.73
C VAL A 299 17.59 0.28 -10.27
N GLY A 300 18.35 0.92 -11.16
CA GLY A 300 19.54 0.29 -11.76
C GLY A 300 20.51 1.28 -12.41
N ILE A 301 21.78 0.88 -12.53
CA ILE A 301 22.79 1.68 -13.24
C ILE A 301 22.59 1.62 -14.76
N GLY A 302 22.63 2.77 -15.41
CA GLY A 302 22.48 2.83 -16.88
C GLY A 302 23.65 2.22 -17.66
N ARG A 303 24.82 2.08 -17.03
CA ARG A 303 26.02 1.48 -17.63
C ARG A 303 26.80 0.68 -16.58
N PRO A 304 27.19 -0.58 -16.88
CA PRO A 304 28.07 -1.38 -16.01
C PRO A 304 29.37 -0.66 -15.66
N LEU A 305 29.86 -0.87 -14.43
CA LEU A 305 31.15 -0.36 -13.99
C LEU A 305 32.30 -1.13 -14.66
N ASP A 306 33.18 -0.42 -15.35
CA ASP A 306 34.43 -0.98 -15.87
C ASP A 306 35.53 -0.91 -14.80
N LEU A 307 35.39 -1.75 -13.77
CA LEU A 307 36.28 -1.74 -12.59
C LEU A 307 37.78 -1.86 -12.95
N PRO A 308 38.21 -2.70 -13.91
CA PRO A 308 39.63 -2.80 -14.29
C PRO A 308 40.23 -1.52 -14.88
N SER A 309 39.42 -0.60 -15.42
CA SER A 309 39.93 0.69 -15.92
C SER A 309 40.11 1.74 -14.82
N LEU A 310 39.54 1.53 -13.64
CA LEU A 310 39.64 2.46 -12.52
C LEU A 310 40.98 2.30 -11.80
N SER A 311 41.60 3.42 -11.43
CA SER A 311 42.93 3.43 -10.79
C SER A 311 42.92 2.79 -9.39
N GLY A 312 41.84 2.96 -8.62
CA GLY A 312 41.72 2.42 -7.27
C GLY A 312 40.41 2.79 -6.57
N GLU A 313 40.39 2.67 -5.25
CA GLU A 313 39.20 2.88 -4.41
C GLU A 313 38.57 4.27 -4.59
N ASP A 314 39.38 5.34 -4.60
CA ASP A 314 38.87 6.71 -4.75
C ASP A 314 38.18 6.92 -6.10
N ALA A 315 38.78 6.44 -7.20
CA ALA A 315 38.20 6.53 -8.54
C ALA A 315 36.88 5.75 -8.64
N TYR A 316 36.81 4.58 -7.99
CA TYR A 316 35.59 3.81 -7.87
C TYR A 316 34.51 4.55 -7.08
N ARG A 317 34.81 5.08 -5.88
CA ARG A 317 33.85 5.84 -5.07
C ARG A 317 33.32 7.07 -5.81
N MET A 318 34.19 7.74 -6.58
CA MET A 318 33.79 8.86 -7.43
C MET A 318 32.84 8.44 -8.55
N GLU A 319 33.11 7.33 -9.24
CA GLU A 319 32.23 6.85 -10.32
C GLU A 319 30.88 6.37 -9.78
N VAL A 320 30.85 5.64 -8.67
CA VAL A 320 29.59 5.25 -8.01
C VAL A 320 28.80 6.47 -7.61
N ARG A 321 29.44 7.46 -6.98
CA ARG A 321 28.78 8.72 -6.59
C ARG A 321 28.20 9.44 -7.79
N ARG A 322 28.96 9.53 -8.89
CA ARG A 322 28.50 10.14 -10.14
C ARG A 322 27.23 9.47 -10.67
N GLN A 323 27.20 8.13 -10.67
CA GLN A 323 26.01 7.39 -11.11
C GLN A 323 24.83 7.53 -10.15
N TYR A 324 25.08 7.59 -8.84
CA TYR A 324 24.03 7.82 -7.84
C TYR A 324 23.40 9.21 -7.98
N ASP A 325 24.23 10.24 -8.20
CA ASP A 325 23.78 11.61 -8.45
C ASP A 325 22.94 11.69 -9.74
N ASP A 326 23.38 11.03 -10.83
CA ASP A 326 22.66 10.98 -12.11
C ASP A 326 21.27 10.32 -11.98
N LEU A 327 21.16 9.29 -11.13
CA LEU A 327 19.93 8.53 -10.91
C LEU A 327 19.05 9.10 -9.78
N ALA A 328 19.57 10.07 -9.02
CA ALA A 328 18.99 10.58 -7.79
C ALA A 328 18.68 9.48 -6.74
N VAL A 329 19.53 8.46 -6.67
CA VAL A 329 19.46 7.36 -5.70
C VAL A 329 20.57 7.48 -4.64
N ALA A 330 20.39 6.82 -3.50
CA ALA A 330 21.40 6.78 -2.44
C ALA A 330 22.08 5.41 -2.28
N TRP A 331 21.49 4.37 -2.88
CA TRP A 331 21.90 2.99 -2.74
C TRP A 331 21.41 2.17 -3.93
N LEU A 332 22.20 1.19 -4.36
CA LEU A 332 21.81 0.17 -5.32
C LEU A 332 22.24 -1.20 -4.78
N THR A 333 21.44 -2.21 -5.11
CA THR A 333 21.71 -3.62 -4.80
C THR A 333 23.02 -4.08 -5.47
N PRO A 334 23.76 -5.06 -4.93
CA PRO A 334 24.94 -5.63 -5.58
C PRO A 334 24.66 -6.19 -6.98
N SER A 335 23.45 -6.73 -7.21
CA SER A 335 23.03 -7.24 -8.52
C SER A 335 22.96 -6.15 -9.58
N GLU A 336 22.61 -4.92 -9.20
CA GLU A 336 22.60 -3.75 -10.07
C GLU A 336 24.00 -3.15 -10.19
N LEU A 337 24.68 -2.95 -9.06
CA LEU A 337 25.97 -2.24 -9.03
C LEU A 337 27.10 -3.00 -9.73
N PHE A 338 27.15 -4.31 -9.57
CA PHE A 338 28.21 -5.17 -10.12
C PHE A 338 27.76 -6.06 -11.26
N THR A 339 26.72 -5.66 -11.97
CA THR A 339 26.33 -6.35 -13.20
C THR A 339 27.48 -6.28 -14.25
N PRO A 340 27.77 -7.36 -14.99
CA PRO A 340 27.17 -8.69 -14.92
C PRO A 340 27.84 -9.63 -13.89
N HIS A 341 28.94 -9.21 -13.27
CA HIS A 341 29.82 -10.08 -12.48
C HIS A 341 29.17 -10.70 -11.24
N TYR A 342 28.25 -10.00 -10.57
CA TYR A 342 27.47 -10.58 -9.47
C TYR A 342 26.57 -11.72 -9.96
N GLY A 343 25.81 -11.49 -11.05
CA GLY A 343 24.94 -12.51 -11.64
C GLY A 343 25.71 -13.70 -12.20
N GLN A 344 26.89 -13.47 -12.77
CA GLN A 344 27.80 -14.54 -13.21
C GLN A 344 28.24 -15.44 -12.05
N ALA A 345 28.54 -14.86 -10.87
CA ALA A 345 28.90 -15.66 -9.69
C ALA A 345 27.73 -16.51 -9.19
N VAL A 346 26.50 -15.96 -9.18
CA VAL A 346 25.29 -16.71 -8.85
C VAL A 346 25.06 -17.84 -9.87
N ALA A 347 25.24 -17.57 -11.16
CA ALA A 347 25.11 -18.59 -12.21
C ALA A 347 26.15 -19.71 -12.08
N ALA A 348 27.40 -19.38 -11.75
CA ALA A 348 28.45 -20.35 -11.52
C ALA A 348 28.12 -21.27 -10.32
N PHE A 349 27.55 -20.73 -9.24
CA PHE A 349 27.02 -21.53 -8.14
C PHE A 349 25.89 -22.46 -8.60
N LEU A 350 24.91 -21.94 -9.36
CA LEU A 350 23.80 -22.74 -9.87
C LEU A 350 24.27 -23.91 -10.73
N LEU A 351 25.20 -23.67 -11.65
CA LEU A 351 25.76 -24.71 -12.51
C LEU A 351 26.54 -25.77 -11.71
N ALA A 352 27.35 -25.33 -10.73
CA ALA A 352 28.11 -26.25 -9.87
C ALA A 352 27.20 -27.14 -9.03
N GLU A 353 26.16 -26.56 -8.41
CA GLU A 353 25.21 -27.33 -7.61
C GLU A 353 24.32 -28.23 -8.48
N HIS A 354 23.84 -27.73 -9.63
CA HIS A 354 23.05 -28.54 -10.57
C HIS A 354 23.83 -29.76 -11.06
N ALA A 355 25.10 -29.58 -11.42
CA ALA A 355 25.97 -30.70 -11.81
C ALA A 355 26.19 -31.72 -10.67
N ARG A 356 26.12 -31.28 -9.41
CA ARG A 356 26.29 -32.14 -8.23
C ARG A 356 25.03 -32.91 -7.85
N THR A 357 23.86 -32.30 -7.99
CA THR A 357 22.60 -32.83 -7.45
C THR A 357 21.67 -33.42 -8.51
N ALA A 358 21.78 -32.98 -9.77
CA ALA A 358 20.84 -33.37 -10.81
C ALA A 358 21.31 -34.61 -11.58
N ALA A 359 20.35 -35.45 -11.99
CA ALA A 359 20.62 -36.55 -12.90
C ALA A 359 21.08 -36.02 -14.26
N THR A 360 21.92 -36.79 -14.97
CA THR A 360 22.40 -36.43 -16.30
C THR A 360 21.24 -36.09 -17.24
N GLY A 361 21.23 -34.87 -17.76
CA GLY A 361 20.22 -34.38 -18.70
C GLY A 361 18.98 -33.74 -18.06
N ALA A 362 18.91 -33.62 -16.73
CA ALA A 362 17.85 -32.91 -16.03
C ALA A 362 17.87 -31.39 -16.32
N SER A 363 16.68 -30.79 -16.42
CA SER A 363 16.50 -29.36 -16.61
C SER A 363 16.84 -28.56 -15.36
N LEU A 364 17.47 -27.39 -15.54
CA LEU A 364 17.70 -26.42 -14.47
C LEU A 364 16.45 -25.55 -14.30
N HIS A 365 15.78 -25.65 -13.15
CA HIS A 365 14.64 -24.78 -12.82
C HIS A 365 15.05 -23.75 -11.77
N VAL A 366 14.86 -22.47 -12.09
CA VAL A 366 15.18 -21.36 -11.22
C VAL A 366 13.93 -20.53 -10.97
N LYS A 367 13.66 -20.21 -9.71
CA LYS A 367 12.64 -19.27 -9.28
C LYS A 367 13.28 -18.13 -8.51
N GLU A 368 13.26 -16.93 -9.05
CA GLU A 368 13.80 -15.73 -8.41
C GLU A 368 12.67 -14.95 -7.74
N ILE A 369 12.74 -14.79 -6.42
CA ILE A 369 11.79 -14.00 -5.64
C ILE A 369 12.33 -12.58 -5.55
N GLY A 370 11.51 -11.59 -5.87
CA GLY A 370 11.87 -10.17 -5.70
C GLY A 370 13.01 -9.70 -6.59
N GLY A 371 13.04 -10.08 -7.87
CA GLY A 371 14.17 -9.82 -8.78
C GLY A 371 14.43 -8.37 -9.19
N GLY A 372 13.88 -7.38 -8.48
CA GLY A 372 14.12 -5.96 -8.73
C GLY A 372 13.78 -5.56 -10.18
N THR A 373 14.77 -5.07 -10.93
CA THR A 373 14.60 -4.70 -12.35
C THR A 373 14.60 -5.89 -13.33
N GLY A 374 14.94 -7.09 -12.85
CA GLY A 374 15.17 -8.28 -13.66
C GLY A 374 16.62 -8.43 -14.15
N ARG A 375 17.53 -7.57 -13.68
CA ARG A 375 18.94 -7.58 -14.10
C ARG A 375 19.65 -8.89 -13.78
N LEU A 376 19.45 -9.42 -12.57
CA LEU A 376 20.07 -10.68 -12.14
C LEU A 376 19.64 -11.84 -13.05
N ALA A 377 18.35 -11.93 -13.39
CA ALA A 377 17.84 -12.95 -14.29
C ALA A 377 18.58 -12.95 -15.64
N VAL A 378 18.73 -11.77 -16.26
CA VAL A 378 19.46 -11.63 -17.53
C VAL A 378 20.92 -12.05 -17.38
N ASP A 379 21.62 -11.55 -16.36
CA ASP A 379 23.03 -11.88 -16.13
C ASP A 379 23.25 -13.39 -15.91
N VAL A 380 22.32 -14.06 -15.21
CA VAL A 380 22.36 -15.51 -15.00
C VAL A 380 22.12 -16.26 -16.32
N LEU A 381 21.10 -15.87 -17.08
CA LEU A 381 20.76 -16.51 -18.35
C LEU A 381 21.89 -16.36 -19.38
N ASP A 382 22.47 -15.17 -19.50
CA ASP A 382 23.61 -14.90 -20.38
C ASP A 382 24.81 -15.77 -20.00
N HIS A 383 25.12 -15.86 -18.70
CA HIS A 383 26.23 -16.68 -18.23
C HIS A 383 26.00 -18.18 -18.49
N VAL A 384 24.81 -18.69 -18.19
CA VAL A 384 24.47 -20.10 -18.45
C VAL A 384 24.48 -20.40 -19.95
N CYS A 385 23.99 -19.48 -20.78
CA CYS A 385 24.05 -19.59 -22.24
C CYS A 385 25.49 -19.71 -22.75
N ALA A 386 26.43 -18.96 -22.17
CA ALA A 386 27.83 -18.96 -22.57
C ALA A 386 28.61 -20.18 -22.02
N ALA A 387 28.34 -20.57 -20.77
CA ALA A 387 29.12 -21.57 -20.05
C ALA A 387 28.60 -23.02 -20.24
N ALA A 388 27.28 -23.19 -20.38
CA ALA A 388 26.63 -24.50 -20.50
C ALA A 388 25.39 -24.43 -21.44
N PRO A 389 25.60 -24.28 -22.77
CA PRO A 389 24.51 -24.10 -23.73
C PRO A 389 23.46 -25.23 -23.71
N GLU A 390 23.86 -26.46 -23.41
CA GLU A 390 22.97 -27.62 -23.29
C GLU A 390 22.04 -27.55 -22.08
N VAL A 391 22.50 -26.94 -20.97
CA VAL A 391 21.69 -26.67 -19.78
C VAL A 391 20.76 -25.51 -20.08
N HIS A 392 21.27 -24.44 -20.70
CA HIS A 392 20.49 -23.28 -21.13
C HIS A 392 19.31 -23.67 -22.02
N ALA A 393 19.52 -24.54 -23.00
CA ALA A 393 18.48 -24.98 -23.92
C ALA A 393 17.27 -25.68 -23.25
N ARG A 394 17.42 -26.11 -21.98
CA ARG A 394 16.39 -26.85 -21.23
C ARG A 394 16.01 -26.19 -19.92
N MET A 395 16.59 -25.03 -19.61
CA MET A 395 16.33 -24.36 -18.33
C MET A 395 14.96 -23.67 -18.34
N ARG A 396 14.41 -23.44 -17.15
CA ARG A 396 13.27 -22.53 -16.95
C ARG A 396 13.61 -21.54 -15.85
N TYR A 397 13.39 -20.26 -16.13
CA TYR A 397 13.62 -19.17 -15.19
C TYR A 397 12.30 -18.45 -14.91
N THR A 398 11.86 -18.43 -13.65
CA THR A 398 10.61 -17.76 -13.27
C THR A 398 10.89 -16.68 -12.25
N CYS A 399 10.60 -15.43 -12.57
CA CYS A 399 10.56 -14.37 -11.58
C CYS A 399 9.21 -14.38 -10.84
N VAL A 400 9.24 -14.29 -9.52
CA VAL A 400 8.08 -14.21 -8.62
C VAL A 400 8.12 -12.86 -7.92
N GLU A 401 7.22 -11.97 -8.32
CA GLU A 401 7.26 -10.56 -7.93
C GLU A 401 5.91 -10.09 -7.38
N ILE A 402 5.90 -9.54 -6.17
CA ILE A 402 4.66 -9.10 -5.52
C ILE A 402 4.17 -7.76 -6.06
N SER A 403 5.07 -6.88 -6.50
CA SER A 403 4.72 -5.56 -7.02
C SER A 403 4.38 -5.63 -8.50
N THR A 404 3.18 -5.17 -8.86
CA THR A 404 2.71 -5.11 -10.26
C THR A 404 3.62 -4.27 -11.16
N ARG A 405 4.21 -3.20 -10.60
CA ARG A 405 5.15 -2.30 -11.30
C ARG A 405 6.46 -3.01 -11.62
N LEU A 406 7.10 -3.58 -10.61
CA LEU A 406 8.36 -4.33 -10.76
C LEU A 406 8.17 -5.57 -11.64
N ALA A 407 7.03 -6.25 -11.55
CA ALA A 407 6.73 -7.38 -12.43
C ALA A 407 6.63 -6.93 -13.90
N ALA A 408 6.03 -5.77 -14.17
CA ALA A 408 5.99 -5.21 -15.53
C ALA A 408 7.39 -4.80 -16.02
N LEU A 409 8.23 -4.25 -15.14
CA LEU A 409 9.61 -3.91 -15.45
C LEU A 409 10.45 -5.16 -15.77
N GLN A 410 10.38 -6.20 -14.94
CA GLN A 410 11.07 -7.46 -15.17
C GLN A 410 10.66 -8.10 -16.49
N ARG A 411 9.37 -8.08 -16.86
CA ARG A 411 8.92 -8.53 -18.19
C ARG A 411 9.58 -7.74 -19.31
N ALA A 412 9.57 -6.40 -19.22
CA ALA A 412 10.20 -5.55 -20.23
C ALA A 412 11.71 -5.82 -20.36
N THR A 413 12.41 -6.02 -19.25
CA THR A 413 13.84 -6.37 -19.23
C THR A 413 14.10 -7.72 -19.89
N LEU A 414 13.30 -8.75 -19.58
CA LEU A 414 13.44 -10.09 -20.15
C LEU A 414 13.04 -10.12 -21.64
N ASP A 415 12.00 -9.40 -22.04
CA ASP A 415 11.57 -9.27 -23.43
C ASP A 415 12.64 -8.58 -24.30
N ALA A 416 13.44 -7.69 -23.70
CA ALA A 416 14.59 -7.06 -24.36
C ALA A 416 15.81 -7.99 -24.53
N ALA A 417 15.79 -9.21 -23.97
CA ALA A 417 16.82 -10.23 -24.11
C ALA A 417 16.33 -11.39 -25.00
N PRO A 418 16.27 -11.22 -26.34
CA PRO A 418 15.63 -12.18 -27.26
C PRO A 418 16.31 -13.56 -27.28
N ALA A 419 17.57 -13.65 -26.87
CA ALA A 419 18.31 -14.91 -26.73
C ALA A 419 17.69 -15.87 -25.69
N HIS A 420 16.79 -15.39 -24.84
CA HIS A 420 16.18 -16.17 -23.75
C HIS A 420 14.65 -16.28 -23.89
N SER A 421 14.12 -15.90 -25.06
CA SER A 421 12.70 -15.96 -25.35
C SER A 421 12.18 -17.40 -25.18
N GLY A 422 11.10 -17.56 -24.42
CA GLY A 422 10.48 -18.86 -24.13
C GLY A 422 11.08 -19.63 -22.94
N LEU A 423 12.22 -19.19 -22.38
CA LEU A 423 12.80 -19.78 -21.16
C LEU A 423 12.34 -19.08 -19.88
N CYS A 424 11.83 -17.85 -20.01
CA CYS A 424 11.57 -16.95 -18.90
C CYS A 424 10.07 -16.69 -18.68
N THR A 425 9.65 -16.63 -17.42
CA THR A 425 8.28 -16.25 -17.03
C THR A 425 8.30 -15.28 -15.86
N VAL A 426 7.30 -14.38 -15.77
CA VAL A 426 7.14 -13.46 -14.64
C VAL A 426 5.75 -13.62 -14.02
N GLU A 427 5.71 -14.19 -12.83
CA GLU A 427 4.53 -14.40 -12.01
C GLU A 427 4.36 -13.21 -11.05
N CYS A 428 3.25 -12.49 -11.15
CA CYS A 428 2.96 -11.39 -10.23
C CYS A 428 2.12 -11.89 -9.04
N ARG A 429 2.76 -12.23 -7.92
CA ARG A 429 2.14 -12.78 -6.72
C ARG A 429 3.04 -12.66 -5.48
N ASP A 430 2.44 -12.84 -4.31
CA ASP A 430 3.19 -12.95 -3.06
C ASP A 430 3.79 -14.36 -2.91
N ALA A 431 5.12 -14.46 -2.80
CA ALA A 431 5.82 -15.72 -2.63
C ALA A 431 5.51 -16.43 -1.29
N ALA A 432 5.11 -15.68 -0.26
CA ALA A 432 4.70 -16.23 1.03
C ALA A 432 3.22 -16.66 1.07
N ASP A 433 2.45 -16.38 0.02
CA ASP A 433 1.10 -16.92 -0.12
C ASP A 433 1.14 -18.36 -0.67
N THR A 434 0.92 -19.32 0.23
CA THR A 434 0.85 -20.75 -0.10
C THR A 434 -0.19 -21.06 -1.17
N GLY A 435 -1.31 -20.31 -1.22
CA GLY A 435 -2.38 -20.52 -2.18
C GLY A 435 -2.00 -20.15 -3.61
N GLY A 436 -0.98 -19.30 -3.79
CA GLY A 436 -0.55 -18.80 -5.09
C GLY A 436 0.36 -19.74 -5.89
N TRP A 437 0.92 -20.79 -5.27
CA TRP A 437 1.91 -21.67 -5.91
C TRP A 437 1.30 -22.81 -6.75
N GLY A 438 0.03 -23.15 -6.54
CA GLY A 438 -0.60 -24.28 -7.20
C GLY A 438 -0.19 -25.64 -6.60
N ALA A 439 -0.14 -26.68 -7.45
CA ALA A 439 0.28 -28.01 -7.02
C ALA A 439 1.79 -28.06 -6.72
N PRO A 440 2.24 -28.89 -5.75
CA PRO A 440 3.65 -29.04 -5.46
C PRO A 440 4.46 -29.47 -6.69
N ALA A 441 5.62 -28.84 -6.89
CA ALA A 441 6.53 -29.18 -7.98
C ALA A 441 7.20 -30.54 -7.73
N GLU A 442 7.26 -31.38 -8.76
CA GLU A 442 7.94 -32.68 -8.71
C GLU A 442 9.46 -32.55 -8.95
N GLU A 443 9.86 -31.54 -9.72
CA GLU A 443 11.25 -31.34 -10.16
C GLU A 443 12.02 -30.47 -9.16
N HIS A 444 13.32 -30.76 -9.00
CA HIS A 444 14.19 -29.95 -8.15
C HIS A 444 14.22 -28.50 -8.66
N THR A 445 14.03 -27.55 -7.74
CA THR A 445 13.94 -26.12 -8.08
C THR A 445 14.96 -25.33 -7.26
N PHE A 446 15.78 -24.53 -7.93
CA PHE A 446 16.59 -23.51 -7.30
C PHE A 446 15.75 -22.27 -7.03
N VAL A 447 15.81 -21.75 -5.82
CA VAL A 447 15.11 -20.53 -5.40
C VAL A 447 16.14 -19.48 -5.08
N LEU A 448 16.06 -18.32 -5.73
CA LEU A 448 16.91 -17.16 -5.46
C LEU A 448 16.12 -16.11 -4.68
N ALA A 449 16.71 -15.57 -3.61
CA ALA A 449 16.14 -14.48 -2.81
C ALA A 449 17.26 -13.49 -2.43
N MET A 450 17.63 -12.61 -3.34
CA MET A 450 18.71 -11.63 -3.16
C MET A 450 18.11 -10.30 -2.69
N GLU A 451 18.46 -9.83 -1.49
CA GLU A 451 17.88 -8.63 -0.85
C GLU A 451 16.35 -8.68 -0.82
N VAL A 452 15.86 -9.74 -0.18
CA VAL A 452 14.42 -10.01 -0.02
C VAL A 452 14.06 -10.14 1.45
N LEU A 453 14.95 -10.73 2.25
CA LEU A 453 14.67 -11.11 3.63
C LEU A 453 14.66 -9.89 4.55
N ASP A 454 15.49 -8.89 4.26
CA ASP A 454 15.52 -7.62 4.97
C ASP A 454 14.19 -6.88 4.87
N ASN A 455 13.52 -6.89 3.72
CA ASN A 455 12.20 -6.25 3.56
C ASN A 455 11.02 -7.14 4.00
N MET A 456 11.25 -8.38 4.44
CA MET A 456 10.18 -9.23 4.94
C MET A 456 9.64 -8.70 6.28
N PRO A 457 8.33 -8.43 6.41
CA PRO A 457 7.74 -7.95 7.66
C PRO A 457 8.02 -8.84 8.88
N HIS A 458 8.52 -8.22 9.95
CA HIS A 458 8.72 -8.86 11.25
C HIS A 458 7.61 -8.50 12.25
N ASP A 459 7.35 -9.40 13.20
CA ASP A 459 6.53 -9.10 14.39
C ASP A 459 7.41 -8.68 15.56
N ARG A 460 7.03 -7.59 16.22
CA ARG A 460 7.67 -7.15 17.46
C ARG A 460 7.04 -7.84 18.65
N VAL A 461 7.85 -8.44 19.50
CA VAL A 461 7.42 -9.07 20.76
C VAL A 461 8.14 -8.46 21.94
N ALA A 462 7.49 -8.50 23.10
CA ALA A 462 8.07 -8.10 24.37
C ALA A 462 7.95 -9.25 25.38
N ARG A 463 9.01 -9.52 26.14
CA ARG A 463 8.98 -10.44 27.28
C ARG A 463 8.82 -9.63 28.55
N ASN A 464 7.73 -9.87 29.26
CA ASN A 464 7.50 -9.21 30.53
C ASN A 464 8.57 -9.64 31.55
N ALA A 465 9.31 -8.68 32.12
CA ALA A 465 10.43 -8.97 33.02
C ALA A 465 10.00 -9.67 34.33
N ARG A 466 8.74 -9.48 34.76
CA ARG A 466 8.24 -10.05 36.03
C ARG A 466 7.62 -11.43 35.84
N SER A 467 6.77 -11.60 34.84
CA SER A 467 6.07 -12.87 34.59
C SER A 467 6.81 -13.81 33.64
N GLY A 468 7.79 -13.30 32.89
CA GLY A 468 8.47 -14.04 31.82
C GLY A 468 7.59 -14.33 30.60
N ALA A 469 6.34 -13.85 30.58
CA ALA A 469 5.37 -14.10 29.51
C ALA A 469 5.67 -13.25 28.28
N TRP A 470 5.46 -13.84 27.10
CA TRP A 470 5.58 -13.16 25.83
C TRP A 470 4.29 -12.39 25.49
N LEU A 471 4.48 -11.16 25.02
CA LEU A 471 3.46 -10.26 24.50
C LEU A 471 3.75 -10.00 23.02
N GLN A 472 2.71 -9.94 22.20
CA GLN A 472 2.78 -9.55 20.79
C GLN A 472 2.39 -8.08 20.61
N THR A 473 2.99 -7.40 19.63
CA THR A 473 2.67 -6.01 19.31
C THR A 473 1.61 -5.95 18.22
N CYS A 474 0.56 -5.18 18.48
CA CYS A 474 -0.45 -4.80 17.51
C CYS A 474 -0.40 -3.30 17.23
N VAL A 475 -0.63 -2.92 15.97
CA VAL A 475 -0.83 -1.53 15.60
C VAL A 475 -2.32 -1.22 15.65
N VAL A 476 -2.66 -0.18 16.40
CA VAL A 476 -4.02 0.26 16.63
C VAL A 476 -4.23 1.62 15.96
N ASP A 477 -5.10 1.62 14.97
CA ASP A 477 -5.50 2.81 14.22
C ASP A 477 -6.76 3.43 14.85
N THR A 478 -6.56 4.53 15.57
CA THR A 478 -7.61 5.28 16.30
C THR A 478 -7.88 6.63 15.64
N CYS A 479 -8.93 7.35 16.04
CA CYS A 479 -9.17 8.73 15.60
C CYS A 479 -7.96 9.65 15.87
N ASP A 480 -7.25 9.43 16.97
CA ASP A 480 -6.14 10.27 17.44
C ASP A 480 -4.80 9.94 16.74
N GLY A 481 -4.74 8.82 16.00
CA GLY A 481 -3.54 8.39 15.29
C GLY A 481 -3.28 6.90 15.37
N LEU A 482 -2.14 6.50 14.81
CA LEU A 482 -1.58 5.15 14.93
C LEU A 482 -0.81 5.05 16.25
N ARG A 483 -0.96 3.91 16.94
CA ARG A 483 -0.13 3.59 18.12
C ARG A 483 0.11 2.09 18.24
N GLU A 484 1.15 1.73 18.96
CA GLU A 484 1.41 0.34 19.36
C GLU A 484 0.64 0.00 20.63
N GLU A 485 0.14 -1.24 20.68
CA GLU A 485 -0.38 -1.83 21.92
C GLU A 485 0.17 -3.26 22.06
N LEU A 486 0.67 -3.58 23.26
CA LEU A 486 1.11 -4.93 23.61
C LEU A 486 -0.07 -5.74 24.14
N GLU A 487 -0.19 -6.99 23.70
CA GLU A 487 -1.23 -7.91 24.15
C GLU A 487 -0.66 -9.31 24.38
N PRO A 488 -1.34 -10.18 25.15
CA PRO A 488 -0.91 -11.56 25.33
C PRO A 488 -0.72 -12.28 23.99
N LEU A 489 0.38 -13.03 23.88
CA LEU A 489 0.69 -13.83 22.69
C LEU A 489 -0.47 -14.78 22.37
N GLN A 490 -1.04 -14.63 21.18
CA GLN A 490 -2.11 -15.46 20.65
C GLN A 490 -1.79 -15.98 19.25
N ASP A 491 -0.91 -15.28 18.52
CA ASP A 491 -0.57 -15.62 17.15
C ASP A 491 0.31 -16.88 17.04
N GLY A 492 -0.13 -17.84 16.24
CA GLY A 492 0.54 -19.12 16.07
C GLY A 492 1.89 -19.03 15.37
N LEU A 493 2.07 -18.07 14.45
CA LEU A 493 3.30 -17.90 13.69
C LEU A 493 4.38 -17.24 14.55
N VAL A 494 4.03 -16.20 15.30
CA VAL A 494 4.90 -15.60 16.34
C VAL A 494 5.32 -16.67 17.35
N GLY A 495 4.37 -17.46 17.85
CA GLY A 495 4.66 -18.56 18.77
C GLY A 495 5.58 -19.63 18.18
N ARG A 496 5.46 -19.94 16.88
CA ARG A 496 6.37 -20.87 16.18
C ARG A 496 7.78 -20.29 16.06
N CYS A 497 7.92 -19.02 15.64
CA CYS A 497 9.23 -18.35 15.59
C CYS A 497 9.94 -18.39 16.94
N LEU A 498 9.25 -18.07 18.04
CA LEU A 498 9.82 -18.13 19.40
C LEU A 498 10.30 -19.53 19.80
N ARG A 499 9.67 -20.60 19.30
CA ARG A 499 10.06 -21.99 19.62
C ARG A 499 11.24 -22.51 18.81
N VAL A 500 11.64 -21.83 17.74
CA VAL A 500 12.71 -22.29 16.84
C VAL A 500 14.08 -22.24 17.52
N GLY A 501 14.28 -21.34 18.47
CA GLY A 501 15.51 -21.30 19.25
C GLY A 501 15.56 -20.20 20.30
N ASP A 502 16.65 -20.17 21.05
CA ASP A 502 16.94 -19.09 22.01
C ASP A 502 17.42 -17.82 21.27
N TRP A 503 16.47 -16.95 20.93
CA TRP A 503 16.70 -15.67 20.24
C TRP A 503 17.59 -14.73 21.04
N ALA A 504 17.56 -14.78 22.38
CA ALA A 504 18.39 -13.95 23.25
C ALA A 504 19.90 -14.26 23.12
N SER A 505 20.23 -15.44 22.59
CA SER A 505 21.62 -15.86 22.37
C SER A 505 22.11 -15.68 20.93
N GLY A 506 21.27 -15.15 20.02
CA GLY A 506 21.59 -15.06 18.58
C GLY A 506 22.00 -16.39 17.96
N GLY A 507 21.42 -17.49 18.46
CA GLY A 507 21.80 -18.84 18.05
C GLY A 507 23.21 -19.30 18.45
N LYS A 508 24.00 -18.51 19.18
CA LYS A 508 25.38 -18.82 19.58
C LYS A 508 25.48 -20.04 20.51
N SER A 509 26.54 -20.83 20.38
CA SER A 509 26.79 -22.01 21.23
C SER A 509 27.13 -21.63 22.68
N LEU A 510 26.99 -22.60 23.61
CA LEU A 510 27.30 -22.45 25.03
C LEU A 510 28.70 -21.86 25.32
N TRP A 511 29.69 -22.14 24.45
CA TRP A 511 31.06 -21.63 24.59
C TRP A 511 31.16 -20.12 24.35
N HIS A 512 30.39 -19.57 23.40
CA HIS A 512 30.35 -18.13 23.16
C HIS A 512 29.64 -17.38 24.29
N ARG A 513 28.64 -18.00 24.93
CA ARG A 513 27.97 -17.45 26.13
C ARG A 513 28.92 -17.33 27.32
N LEU A 514 29.83 -18.31 27.47
CA LEU A 514 30.88 -18.29 28.51
C LEU A 514 31.93 -17.20 28.25
N LEU A 515 32.28 -16.97 26.98
CA LEU A 515 33.18 -15.88 26.60
C LEU A 515 32.56 -14.50 26.82
N ASP A 516 31.30 -14.29 26.43
CA ASP A 516 30.59 -13.02 26.63
C ASP A 516 30.42 -12.72 28.14
N PHE A 517 30.21 -13.75 28.96
CA PHE A 517 30.20 -13.65 30.43
C PHE A 517 31.57 -13.28 31.03
N ALA A 518 32.67 -13.77 30.43
CA ALA A 518 34.03 -13.48 30.88
C ALA A 518 34.52 -12.09 30.44
N VAL A 519 33.98 -11.53 29.36
CA VAL A 519 34.40 -10.24 28.79
C VAL A 519 33.53 -9.05 29.26
N GLY A 520 32.35 -9.32 29.84
CA GLY A 520 31.62 -8.36 30.67
C GLY A 520 30.98 -7.20 29.90
N GLU A 521 29.75 -7.40 29.44
CA GLU A 521 28.82 -6.33 29.06
C GLU A 521 27.78 -6.14 30.20
N PRO A 522 27.78 -5.00 30.92
CA PRO A 522 26.79 -4.71 31.94
C PRO A 522 25.59 -3.92 31.36
N GLY A 523 24.45 -4.59 31.14
CA GLY A 523 23.14 -3.93 30.91
C GLY A 523 22.09 -4.93 30.40
N ALA A 524 20.87 -5.06 30.91
CA ALA A 524 20.06 -4.20 31.77
C ALA A 524 19.25 -5.05 32.77
N ARG A 525 19.43 -4.78 34.06
CA ARG A 525 18.55 -5.31 35.11
C ARG A 525 17.30 -4.43 35.17
N GLY A 526 16.16 -4.92 34.68
CA GLY A 526 14.82 -4.46 35.11
C GLY A 526 13.79 -4.10 34.04
N GLY A 527 14.12 -4.10 32.74
CA GLY A 527 13.19 -3.78 31.65
C GLY A 527 12.66 -5.01 30.91
N ASP A 528 11.53 -4.86 30.21
CA ASP A 528 10.99 -5.90 29.32
C ASP A 528 11.95 -6.12 28.13
N GLU A 529 12.20 -7.38 27.77
CA GLU A 529 13.05 -7.77 26.64
C GLU A 529 12.27 -7.57 25.33
N ILE A 530 12.78 -6.77 24.39
CA ILE A 530 12.11 -6.49 23.10
C ILE A 530 12.91 -7.10 21.96
N MET A 531 12.22 -7.75 21.02
CA MET A 531 12.83 -8.26 19.80
C MET A 531 11.87 -8.24 18.62
N TYR A 532 12.42 -8.32 17.42
CA TYR A 532 11.68 -8.43 16.16
C TYR A 532 11.92 -9.82 15.55
N LEU A 533 10.83 -10.52 15.24
CA LEU A 533 10.84 -11.89 14.77
C LEU A 533 10.49 -11.95 13.27
N PRO A 534 11.26 -12.65 12.43
CA PRO A 534 11.05 -12.77 10.98
C PRO A 534 9.89 -13.71 10.65
N THR A 535 8.68 -13.35 11.10
CA THR A 535 7.48 -14.18 10.97
C THR A 535 7.08 -14.33 9.50
N ARG A 536 7.18 -13.28 8.69
CA ARG A 536 6.89 -13.41 7.24
C ARG A 536 7.92 -14.27 6.51
N THR A 537 9.19 -14.22 6.92
CA THR A 537 10.22 -15.13 6.41
C THR A 537 9.88 -16.58 6.73
N LEU A 538 9.44 -16.89 7.97
CA LEU A 538 8.98 -18.25 8.28
C LEU A 538 7.80 -18.69 7.40
N ALA A 539 6.83 -17.79 7.15
CA ALA A 539 5.72 -18.09 6.24
C ALA A 539 6.18 -18.34 4.79
N LEU A 540 7.17 -17.59 4.30
CA LEU A 540 7.80 -17.85 3.01
C LEU A 540 8.43 -19.24 2.98
N LEU A 541 9.21 -19.60 4.01
CA LEU A 541 9.87 -20.90 4.08
C LEU A 541 8.86 -22.06 4.17
N ASP A 542 7.74 -21.87 4.87
CA ASP A 542 6.62 -22.82 4.87
C ASP A 542 6.01 -22.98 3.47
N ALA A 543 5.83 -21.86 2.75
CA ALA A 543 5.30 -21.87 1.39
C ALA A 543 6.23 -22.57 0.40
N LEU A 544 7.53 -22.26 0.44
CA LEU A 544 8.54 -22.97 -0.36
C LEU A 544 8.60 -24.45 -0.01
N SER A 545 8.56 -24.80 1.28
CA SER A 545 8.61 -26.20 1.71
C SER A 545 7.36 -27.00 1.29
N THR A 546 6.23 -26.33 1.15
CA THR A 546 4.98 -26.96 0.68
C THR A 546 4.92 -27.05 -0.84
N ALA A 547 5.24 -25.96 -1.53
CA ALA A 547 5.11 -25.84 -2.98
C ALA A 547 6.30 -26.47 -3.74
N LEU A 548 7.49 -26.43 -3.17
CA LEU A 548 8.73 -26.90 -3.79
C LEU A 548 9.36 -27.93 -2.85
N PRO A 549 8.83 -29.16 -2.78
CA PRO A 549 9.29 -30.16 -1.83
C PRO A 549 10.79 -30.43 -1.95
N SER A 550 11.30 -30.54 -3.18
CA SER A 550 12.74 -30.62 -3.49
C SER A 550 13.24 -29.27 -3.99
N HIS A 551 14.03 -28.56 -3.18
CA HIS A 551 14.57 -27.26 -3.58
C HIS A 551 15.92 -26.92 -2.96
N THR A 552 16.65 -26.02 -3.62
CA THR A 552 17.84 -25.36 -3.09
C THR A 552 17.56 -23.85 -3.02
N LEU A 553 17.50 -23.29 -1.82
CA LEU A 553 17.36 -21.85 -1.58
C LEU A 553 18.74 -21.21 -1.48
N LEU A 554 19.04 -20.28 -2.39
CA LEU A 554 20.13 -19.32 -2.26
C LEU A 554 19.53 -17.97 -1.87
N ALA A 555 19.85 -17.47 -0.68
CA ALA A 555 19.44 -16.15 -0.23
C ALA A 555 20.67 -15.30 0.12
N ALA A 556 20.61 -14.00 -0.10
CA ALA A 556 21.70 -13.08 0.26
C ALA A 556 21.11 -11.80 0.84
N ASP A 557 21.64 -11.36 1.98
CA ASP A 557 21.08 -10.20 2.68
C ASP A 557 22.04 -9.61 3.73
N PHE A 558 21.68 -8.46 4.29
CA PHE A 558 22.37 -7.83 5.41
C PHE A 558 22.32 -8.73 6.65
N ASP A 559 23.48 -9.05 7.21
CA ASP A 559 23.59 -9.73 8.51
C ASP A 559 23.72 -8.76 9.69
N ALA A 560 23.99 -7.49 9.40
CA ALA A 560 24.05 -6.41 10.38
C ALA A 560 23.65 -5.08 9.74
N LEU A 561 22.87 -4.30 10.50
CA LEU A 561 22.54 -2.91 10.20
C LEU A 561 23.34 -1.98 11.13
N PRO A 562 23.57 -0.71 10.72
CA PRO A 562 24.05 0.32 11.64
C PRO A 562 23.08 0.52 12.82
N ASP A 563 23.53 1.22 13.87
CA ASP A 563 22.74 1.47 15.06
C ASP A 563 21.35 2.01 14.71
N THR A 564 20.31 1.24 15.05
CA THR A 564 18.92 1.60 14.77
C THR A 564 18.36 2.42 15.94
N SER A 565 17.50 3.39 15.61
CA SER A 565 16.85 4.24 16.62
C SER A 565 15.71 3.53 17.36
N LEU A 566 15.23 2.41 16.82
CA LEU A 566 14.16 1.61 17.39
C LEU A 566 14.71 0.62 18.44
N PRO A 567 14.06 0.48 19.61
CA PRO A 567 14.56 -0.39 20.67
C PRO A 567 14.25 -1.86 20.38
N GLY A 568 15.22 -2.73 20.66
CA GLY A 568 15.05 -4.18 20.67
C GLY A 568 16.06 -4.91 19.79
N ALA A 569 16.24 -6.21 20.05
CA ALA A 569 17.07 -7.06 19.20
C ALA A 569 16.46 -7.20 17.80
N TYR A 570 17.30 -7.17 16.77
CA TYR A 570 16.90 -7.27 15.36
C TYR A 570 15.94 -6.16 14.90
N ALA A 571 15.98 -5.00 15.55
CA ALA A 571 15.15 -3.85 15.18
C ALA A 571 15.41 -3.40 13.72
N PRO A 572 14.38 -2.91 13.03
CA PRO A 572 14.53 -2.44 11.65
C PRO A 572 15.21 -1.08 11.59
N LEU A 573 15.84 -0.80 10.45
CA LEU A 573 16.07 0.56 10.01
C LEU A 573 14.84 1.04 9.23
N VAL A 574 14.38 2.25 9.55
CA VAL A 574 13.25 2.89 8.87
C VAL A 574 13.76 4.16 8.22
N ALA A 575 13.71 4.25 6.89
CA ALA A 575 14.37 5.33 6.17
C ALA A 575 13.55 5.85 4.98
N THR A 576 13.66 7.15 4.70
CA THR A 576 13.15 7.76 3.46
C THR A 576 14.31 8.34 2.66
N THR A 577 14.37 8.00 1.38
CA THR A 577 15.35 8.58 0.44
C THR A 577 14.66 9.60 -0.45
N VAL A 578 15.13 10.86 -0.43
CA VAL A 578 14.65 11.93 -1.31
C VAL A 578 15.82 12.62 -1.96
N GLY A 579 15.90 12.57 -3.30
CA GLY A 579 16.94 13.26 -4.08
C GLY A 579 18.35 12.84 -3.68
N GLY A 580 18.59 11.53 -3.57
CA GLY A 580 19.88 10.96 -3.16
C GLY A 580 20.24 11.14 -1.68
N SER A 581 19.38 11.74 -0.85
CA SER A 581 19.60 11.89 0.59
C SER A 581 18.67 11.02 1.41
N THR A 582 19.26 10.23 2.31
CA THR A 582 18.54 9.32 3.22
C THR A 582 18.29 9.99 4.57
N ARG A 583 17.09 9.80 5.12
CA ARG A 583 16.70 10.22 6.47
C ARG A 583 16.10 9.05 7.23
N ASP A 584 16.66 8.77 8.39
CA ASP A 584 16.16 7.73 9.29
C ASP A 584 15.02 8.24 10.16
N HIS A 585 14.11 7.34 10.55
CA HIS A 585 12.95 7.64 11.38
C HIS A 585 12.99 6.82 12.67
N ALA A 586 12.49 7.43 13.75
CA ALA A 586 12.37 6.78 15.06
C ALA A 586 11.11 5.90 15.21
N SER A 587 10.34 5.72 14.14
CA SER A 587 9.12 4.90 14.13
C SER A 587 8.76 4.44 12.73
N TYR A 588 8.23 3.21 12.63
CA TYR A 588 7.60 2.69 11.41
C TYR A 588 6.12 3.10 11.28
N LEU A 589 5.51 3.81 12.25
CA LEU A 589 4.11 4.24 12.22
C LEU A 589 3.88 5.42 11.27
N LEU A 590 4.30 5.27 10.02
CA LEU A 590 4.32 6.29 8.99
C LEU A 590 3.21 6.06 7.94
N PRO A 591 2.87 7.07 7.13
CA PRO A 591 1.98 6.90 5.97
C PRO A 591 2.43 5.77 5.03
N ARG A 592 1.51 5.24 4.23
CA ARG A 592 1.85 4.18 3.27
C ARG A 592 2.89 4.68 2.27
N GLY A 593 3.87 3.83 1.98
CA GLY A 593 4.92 4.09 1.00
C GLY A 593 5.82 5.29 1.28
N SER A 594 5.76 5.90 2.47
CA SER A 594 6.60 7.06 2.79
C SER A 594 8.03 6.69 3.19
N ALA A 595 8.26 5.46 3.63
CA ALA A 595 9.57 5.00 4.08
C ALA A 595 9.75 3.52 3.74
N ASP A 596 11.00 3.15 3.51
CA ASP A 596 11.47 1.78 3.53
C ASP A 596 11.57 1.28 4.97
N VAL A 597 11.42 -0.03 5.15
CA VAL A 597 11.60 -0.71 6.42
C VAL A 597 12.34 -2.01 6.12
N PHE A 598 13.55 -2.13 6.66
CA PHE A 598 14.38 -3.30 6.45
C PHE A 598 15.08 -3.76 7.74
N PHE A 599 15.29 -5.07 7.83
CA PHE A 599 15.71 -5.79 9.03
C PHE A 599 17.05 -6.50 8.82
N PRO A 600 17.92 -6.61 9.85
CA PRO A 600 19.09 -7.48 9.76
C PRO A 600 18.65 -8.95 9.78
N THR A 601 19.31 -9.79 8.99
CA THR A 601 19.08 -11.24 8.97
C THR A 601 20.08 -11.98 9.85
N ASP A 602 19.58 -12.69 10.86
CA ASP A 602 20.38 -13.67 11.60
C ASP A 602 20.41 -14.99 10.81
N PHE A 603 21.51 -15.22 10.07
CA PHE A 603 21.66 -16.41 9.21
C PHE A 603 21.72 -17.73 10.00
N GLY A 604 22.15 -17.70 11.26
CA GLY A 604 22.11 -18.87 12.15
C GLY A 604 20.68 -19.22 12.54
N MET A 605 19.85 -18.21 12.82
CA MET A 605 18.43 -18.41 13.09
C MET A 605 17.64 -18.73 11.83
N LEU A 606 18.00 -18.16 10.68
CA LEU A 606 17.42 -18.49 9.37
C LEU A 606 17.57 -19.99 9.07
N ALA A 607 18.74 -20.58 9.34
CA ALA A 607 18.96 -22.02 9.23
C ALA A 607 17.96 -22.83 10.06
N ARG A 608 17.75 -22.44 11.32
CA ARG A 608 16.79 -23.12 12.21
C ARG A 608 15.34 -22.94 11.75
N LEU A 609 14.99 -21.76 11.22
CA LEU A 609 13.67 -21.50 10.65
C LEU A 609 13.44 -22.37 9.41
N TYR A 610 14.45 -22.49 8.55
CA TYR A 610 14.42 -23.35 7.35
C TYR A 610 14.18 -24.81 7.73
N GLU A 611 14.92 -25.35 8.70
CA GLU A 611 14.68 -26.70 9.21
C GLU A 611 13.30 -26.86 9.85
N ALA A 612 12.83 -25.86 10.59
CA ALA A 612 11.51 -25.91 11.23
C ALA A 612 10.38 -25.91 10.19
N ALA A 613 10.49 -25.13 9.12
CA ALA A 613 9.56 -25.12 8.00
C ALA A 613 9.57 -26.47 7.25
N ALA A 614 10.77 -27.00 6.97
CA ALA A 614 10.93 -28.30 6.32
C ALA A 614 10.31 -29.44 7.15
N ARG A 615 10.46 -29.43 8.49
CA ARG A 615 9.84 -30.41 9.40
C ARG A 615 8.31 -30.28 9.46
N ALA A 616 7.77 -29.09 9.27
CA ALA A 616 6.33 -28.83 9.29
C ALA A 616 5.63 -29.14 7.96
N ALA A 617 6.40 -29.30 6.88
CA ALA A 617 5.86 -29.54 5.54
C ALA A 617 5.17 -30.92 5.41
N PRO A 618 4.13 -31.05 4.56
CA PRO A 618 3.41 -32.32 4.39
C PRO A 618 4.29 -33.47 3.90
N THR A 619 5.22 -33.15 2.99
CA THR A 619 6.16 -34.12 2.42
C THR A 619 7.43 -34.16 3.25
N GLN A 620 7.65 -35.25 3.98
CA GLN A 620 8.90 -35.48 4.71
C GLN A 620 9.92 -36.10 3.77
N LEU A 621 10.85 -35.29 3.28
CA LEU A 621 12.06 -35.74 2.59
C LEU A 621 13.19 -35.94 3.62
N ALA A 622 14.15 -36.80 3.30
CA ALA A 622 15.07 -37.36 4.27
C ALA A 622 16.23 -36.41 4.66
N GLY A 623 16.53 -35.38 3.86
CA GLY A 623 17.66 -34.49 4.10
C GLY A 623 17.30 -33.00 4.10
N VAL A 624 17.65 -32.31 5.19
CA VAL A 624 17.74 -30.84 5.24
C VAL A 624 19.18 -30.48 5.58
N ASN A 625 19.83 -29.69 4.71
CA ASN A 625 21.17 -29.17 4.95
C ASN A 625 21.16 -27.65 4.83
N THR A 626 21.86 -26.97 5.72
CA THR A 626 21.95 -25.51 5.72
C THR A 626 23.39 -25.07 5.89
N GLN A 627 23.77 -24.04 5.13
CA GLN A 627 25.05 -23.37 5.24
C GLN A 627 24.84 -21.86 5.09
N HIS A 628 25.65 -21.07 5.77
CA HIS A 628 25.79 -19.65 5.46
C HIS A 628 27.26 -19.26 5.44
N MET A 629 27.58 -18.21 4.71
CA MET A 629 28.94 -17.69 4.55
C MET A 629 28.91 -16.20 4.26
N LYS A 630 30.00 -15.49 4.56
CA LYS A 630 30.10 -14.08 4.21
C LYS A 630 30.14 -13.88 2.69
N THR A 631 29.64 -12.75 2.20
CA THR A 631 29.66 -12.41 0.78
C THR A 631 31.06 -12.52 0.16
N VAL A 632 32.09 -12.08 0.89
CA VAL A 632 33.50 -12.22 0.44
C VAL A 632 33.90 -13.68 0.20
N GLU A 633 33.37 -14.63 0.98
CA GLU A 633 33.69 -16.04 0.83
C GLU A 633 32.96 -16.64 -0.38
N PHE A 634 31.69 -16.30 -0.57
CA PHE A 634 30.92 -16.71 -1.74
C PHE A 634 31.55 -16.19 -3.03
N MET A 635 31.88 -14.89 -3.08
CA MET A 635 32.45 -14.25 -4.27
C MET A 635 33.85 -14.78 -4.60
N LYS A 636 34.68 -15.11 -3.61
CA LYS A 636 35.98 -15.76 -3.86
C LYS A 636 35.85 -17.14 -4.51
N ARG A 637 34.75 -17.85 -4.28
CA ARG A 637 34.52 -19.19 -4.85
C ARG A 637 33.97 -19.12 -6.27
N PHE A 638 33.10 -18.15 -6.56
CA PHE A 638 32.29 -18.17 -7.78
C PHE A 638 32.48 -16.96 -8.71
N ALA A 639 32.98 -15.82 -8.23
CA ALA A 639 33.11 -14.61 -9.05
C ALA A 639 34.43 -14.56 -9.83
N ASN A 640 34.39 -13.91 -10.99
CA ASN A 640 35.60 -13.53 -11.73
C ASN A 640 36.28 -12.31 -11.06
N LEU A 641 37.16 -12.59 -10.10
CA LEU A 641 37.82 -11.53 -9.31
C LEU A 641 38.62 -10.53 -10.15
N PRO A 642 39.41 -10.93 -11.17
CA PRO A 642 40.08 -9.99 -12.06
C PRO A 642 39.15 -8.95 -12.69
N ALA A 643 37.94 -9.35 -13.09
CA ALA A 643 36.97 -8.44 -13.72
C ALA A 643 36.34 -7.44 -12.73
N THR A 644 36.47 -7.69 -11.43
CA THR A 644 35.93 -6.85 -10.35
C THR A 644 37.02 -6.14 -9.55
N THR A 645 38.27 -6.16 -10.03
CA THR A 645 39.42 -5.59 -9.34
C THR A 645 39.96 -4.38 -10.11
N THR A 646 40.12 -3.26 -9.42
CA THR A 646 40.74 -2.03 -9.94
C THR A 646 42.25 -2.20 -10.15
N GLN A 647 42.90 -1.25 -10.84
CA GLN A 647 44.35 -1.30 -11.11
C GLN A 647 45.20 -1.36 -9.83
N SER A 648 44.77 -0.69 -8.76
CA SER A 648 45.44 -0.73 -7.44
C SER A 648 45.33 -2.08 -6.73
N GLY A 649 44.48 -3.00 -7.20
CA GLY A 649 44.13 -4.24 -6.49
C GLY A 649 42.93 -4.11 -5.54
N TYR A 650 42.31 -2.93 -5.42
CA TYR A 650 41.05 -2.78 -4.69
C TYR A 650 39.92 -3.51 -5.41
N ASN A 651 39.17 -4.36 -4.70
CA ASN A 651 38.03 -5.10 -5.24
C ASN A 651 36.77 -4.73 -4.41
N PRO A 652 35.90 -3.85 -4.91
CA PRO A 652 34.71 -3.40 -4.18
C PRO A 652 33.72 -4.54 -3.90
N LEU A 653 33.59 -5.52 -4.80
CA LEU A 653 32.70 -6.68 -4.60
C LEU A 653 33.10 -7.50 -3.35
N LEU A 654 34.38 -7.49 -2.97
CA LEU A 654 34.88 -8.16 -1.76
C LEU A 654 34.96 -7.26 -0.52
N ARG A 655 34.92 -5.94 -0.68
CA ARG A 655 35.27 -4.97 0.38
C ARG A 655 34.11 -4.09 0.85
N ASP A 656 33.14 -3.80 -0.01
CA ASP A 656 32.06 -2.87 0.30
C ASP A 656 30.91 -3.54 1.06
N PHE A 657 30.66 -4.82 0.80
CA PHE A 657 29.51 -5.59 1.32
C PHE A 657 29.93 -6.55 2.44
N THR A 658 30.63 -6.02 3.44
CA THR A 658 31.16 -6.83 4.57
C THR A 658 30.09 -7.21 5.60
N ASN A 659 28.99 -6.45 5.64
CA ASN A 659 27.82 -6.68 6.47
C ASN A 659 26.73 -7.51 5.76
N THR A 660 27.08 -8.21 4.68
CA THR A 660 26.17 -9.13 3.99
C THR A 660 26.69 -10.56 4.00
N SER A 661 25.75 -11.51 3.98
CA SER A 661 26.02 -12.93 3.95
C SER A 661 25.11 -13.65 2.95
N PHE A 662 25.56 -14.83 2.52
CA PHE A 662 24.79 -15.77 1.73
C PHE A 662 24.32 -16.94 2.59
N PHE A 663 23.12 -17.40 2.32
CA PHE A 663 22.50 -18.61 2.85
C PHE A 663 22.29 -19.61 1.72
N VAL A 664 22.61 -20.88 1.98
CA VAL A 664 22.27 -22.02 1.14
C VAL A 664 21.49 -23.02 1.98
N GLY A 665 20.20 -23.19 1.66
CA GLY A 665 19.34 -24.21 2.26
C GLY A 665 18.97 -25.27 1.23
N GLN A 666 19.27 -26.52 1.51
CA GLN A 666 18.97 -27.65 0.62
C GLN A 666 17.97 -28.58 1.28
N ARG A 667 16.94 -28.93 0.52
CA ARG A 667 15.95 -29.93 0.88
C ARG A 667 15.81 -30.94 -0.25
N ALA A 668 16.14 -32.20 0.05
CA ALA A 668 16.21 -33.30 -0.91
C ALA A 668 15.64 -34.59 -0.31
#